data_AF-A0A356GG46-F1
#
_entry.id   AF-A0A356GG46-F1
#
_cell.length_a   1.000
_cell.length_b   1.000
_cell.length_c   1.000
_cell.angle_alpha   90.00
_cell.angle_beta   90.00
_cell.angle_gamma   90.00
#
_symmetry.space_group_name_H-M   'P 1'
#
loop_
_entity.id
_entity.type
_entity.pdbx_description
1 polymer ?
#
loop_
_entity_poly.entity_id
_entity_poly.type
_entity_poly.pdbx_seq_one_letter_code
_entity_poly.pdbx_strand_id
1 'polypeptide(L)'
;MKKILAVFLATAACIALCACGTVVNPPEQTTTGSKIEKVYEVDGTVLKNCKGQSDKNGVFVVPDGITEIGEGAFSGDTEIKEVVLHDGIVKIGEGAFYSAISLEKVTFGKGLKTIGGGAFQYCESLKTLELPEGLEEIGAKAFYQCSALKSISLPSTLKLIDSYAFALCTRLPELTIPDNVSFIGNCAFQACWLLTDVTLPKSLKRLNYQTFAGCKLLENINFAKDGTLEEIGPYAFWQCKELRKITLPEGLSKIEKYAFYDCGKLDNVSVPSTLTDSGEYAFDGTPWYSELADDYVVVGDGVLIKCNIAASLLDLSGKGIKTIGGCVFRNSTYYGGVDSYGVATSYGYAQAEMIEKLVIPEGVKKIGNSAFDACSITELTLPSTLEYIGDYAFYNAILWKSDEISGNVVFTDVDMTNCKKLARIGSYAFTECYGLAEIKLPSDEVEIGTYAFFKTEAMVNFLKNAYLNNRNENSFFTVGNTLICAYVAKSSTSVTIPDGIVRIAGTALIGWDSGLVITEDPYEEVSDPEMLFDRNRYYLGYNITSVTIPDSVKYIDDQAFYSMRALKEIKLSPNTVYIGEAAFMNCYGLETVALGKSLVKVADKAFQYCHELVSVTFPETLKSIGSDVFDGCTSLAKVVLPVGTTDIGFDIFSADCLSLKDIYIAPEFKTRIFGVVGDLYMASNRGAMNIHYYIKH
;
A
#
# COMPACT_ATOMS: atom_id res chain seq x y z
N MET A 1 0.79 6.45 27.28
CA MET A 1 -0.06 7.56 26.79
C MET A 1 0.66 8.88 26.44
N LYS A 2 1.86 9.21 26.95
CA LYS A 2 2.66 10.37 26.44
C LYS A 2 3.79 10.01 25.46
N LYS A 3 4.03 8.72 25.20
CA LYS A 3 5.10 8.24 24.29
C LYS A 3 4.62 7.86 22.88
N ILE A 4 3.31 7.75 22.64
CA ILE A 4 2.74 7.51 21.30
C ILE A 4 2.54 8.82 20.52
N LEU A 5 2.43 9.95 21.22
CA LEU A 5 2.42 11.29 20.61
C LEU A 5 3.82 11.71 20.07
N ALA A 6 4.90 11.10 20.56
CA ALA A 6 6.26 11.40 20.15
C ALA A 6 6.66 10.77 18.80
N VAL A 7 5.98 9.69 18.38
CA VAL A 7 6.23 9.04 17.08
C VAL A 7 5.54 9.80 15.93
N PHE A 8 4.46 10.55 16.21
CA PHE A 8 3.80 11.43 15.24
C PHE A 8 4.40 12.84 15.13
N LEU A 9 5.26 13.24 16.07
CA LEU A 9 5.95 14.54 16.06
C LEU A 9 7.38 14.48 15.49
N ALA A 10 7.90 13.28 15.19
CA ALA A 10 9.27 13.08 14.71
C ALA A 10 9.44 13.21 13.18
N THR A 11 8.35 13.34 12.40
CA THR A 11 8.38 13.62 10.96
C THR A 11 8.04 15.08 10.60
N ALA A 12 7.94 15.97 11.59
CA ALA A 12 7.66 17.40 11.41
C ALA A 12 8.77 18.34 11.93
N ALA A 13 9.97 17.82 12.23
CA ALA A 13 11.05 18.60 12.86
C ALA A 13 12.43 18.51 12.16
N CYS A 14 12.44 18.27 10.84
CA CYS A 14 13.64 18.44 10.00
C CYS A 14 13.29 19.31 8.79
N ILE A 15 13.20 20.64 8.99
CA ILE A 15 13.53 21.77 8.07
C ILE A 15 13.27 23.07 8.87
N ALA A 16 14.03 23.27 9.95
CA ALA A 16 14.06 24.54 10.66
C ALA A 16 15.41 24.68 11.37
N LEU A 17 16.50 24.74 10.61
CA LEU A 17 17.82 25.16 11.10
C LEU A 17 18.76 25.38 9.89
N CYS A 18 18.55 26.47 9.16
CA CYS A 18 19.61 27.14 8.39
C CYS A 18 19.19 28.59 8.09
N ALA A 19 19.01 29.38 9.15
CA ALA A 19 18.91 30.83 9.06
C ALA A 19 19.59 31.47 10.27
N CYS A 20 20.91 31.46 10.26
CA CYS A 20 21.71 32.42 11.01
C CYS A 20 22.92 32.80 10.15
N GLY A 21 22.64 33.63 9.14
CA GLY A 21 23.66 34.39 8.42
C GLY A 21 23.56 35.83 8.87
N THR A 22 24.58 36.30 9.57
CA THR A 22 24.74 37.69 10.01
C THR A 22 24.52 38.67 8.87
N VAL A 23 23.69 39.68 9.13
CA VAL A 23 23.46 40.84 8.26
C VAL A 23 24.79 41.55 7.98
N VAL A 24 25.20 41.56 6.72
CA VAL A 24 26.22 42.49 6.19
C VAL A 24 25.51 43.36 5.15
N ASN A 25 25.29 44.64 5.48
CA ASN A 25 24.74 45.63 4.56
C ASN A 25 25.70 45.87 3.38
N PRO A 26 25.26 45.83 2.11
CA PRO A 26 25.98 46.47 1.01
C PRO A 26 25.66 47.98 0.99
N PRO A 27 26.52 48.81 0.39
CA PRO A 27 26.44 50.27 0.47
C PRO A 27 25.25 50.81 -0.35
N GLU A 28 24.66 51.89 0.17
CA GLU A 28 23.67 52.71 -0.52
C GLU A 28 24.17 53.13 -1.91
N GLN A 29 23.41 52.81 -2.95
CA GLN A 29 23.47 53.51 -4.23
C GLN A 29 22.16 54.28 -4.44
N THR A 30 22.27 55.60 -4.37
CA THR A 30 21.30 56.54 -4.91
C THR A 30 21.36 56.54 -6.44
N THR A 31 20.23 56.29 -7.12
CA THR A 31 19.86 56.97 -8.38
C THR A 31 18.43 56.65 -8.85
N THR A 32 17.61 57.71 -8.89
CA THR A 32 16.63 58.09 -9.93
C THR A 32 15.96 57.04 -10.81
N GLY A 33 14.61 57.01 -10.72
CA GLY A 33 13.62 56.61 -11.74
C GLY A 33 14.06 55.72 -12.90
N SER A 34 13.76 54.43 -12.79
CA SER A 34 13.85 53.46 -13.89
C SER A 34 12.60 52.58 -13.91
N LYS A 35 12.09 52.30 -15.12
CA LYS A 35 11.01 51.34 -15.38
C LYS A 35 11.36 50.01 -14.71
N ILE A 36 10.39 49.38 -14.04
CA ILE A 36 10.52 48.01 -13.54
C ILE A 36 10.87 47.12 -14.75
N GLU A 37 12.11 46.64 -14.83
CA GLU A 37 12.52 45.62 -15.79
C GLU A 37 11.64 44.38 -15.56
N LYS A 38 11.13 43.78 -16.64
CA LYS A 38 10.35 42.55 -16.55
C LYS A 38 11.28 41.42 -16.08
N VAL A 39 11.16 41.01 -14.82
CA VAL A 39 11.93 39.90 -14.20
C VAL A 39 11.16 38.57 -14.23
N TYR A 40 10.27 38.38 -15.20
CA TYR A 40 9.66 37.07 -15.49
C TYR A 40 10.15 36.57 -16.85
N GLU A 41 10.26 35.26 -16.97
CA GLU A 41 10.64 34.61 -18.22
C GLU A 41 9.39 34.09 -18.96
N VAL A 42 9.41 34.17 -20.28
CA VAL A 42 8.38 33.58 -21.13
C VAL A 42 9.06 32.69 -22.15
N ASP A 43 8.68 31.42 -22.15
CA ASP A 43 9.13 30.41 -23.12
C ASP A 43 7.96 30.05 -24.03
N GLY A 44 7.92 30.65 -25.22
CA GLY A 44 6.76 30.57 -26.12
C GLY A 44 5.51 31.20 -25.51
N THR A 45 4.62 30.36 -24.97
CA THR A 45 3.38 30.79 -24.27
C THR A 45 3.36 30.35 -22.80
N VAL A 46 4.51 29.91 -22.26
CA VAL A 46 4.67 29.41 -20.89
C VAL A 46 5.35 30.48 -20.04
N LEU A 47 4.72 30.84 -18.92
CA LEU A 47 5.27 31.77 -17.94
C LEU A 47 6.22 31.05 -16.97
N LYS A 48 7.40 31.63 -16.70
CA LYS A 48 8.46 31.04 -15.83
C LYS A 48 9.06 32.11 -14.91
N ASN A 49 9.66 31.68 -13.80
CA ASN A 49 10.51 32.49 -12.91
C ASN A 49 9.93 33.86 -12.49
N CYS A 50 8.80 33.90 -11.79
CA CYS A 50 8.04 35.12 -11.46
C CYS A 50 8.20 35.62 -10.01
N LYS A 51 9.26 35.25 -9.29
CA LYS A 51 9.41 35.53 -7.85
C LYS A 51 9.55 37.03 -7.53
N GLY A 52 8.89 37.49 -6.47
CA GLY A 52 8.99 38.85 -5.92
C GLY A 52 8.32 39.94 -6.77
N GLN A 53 7.45 39.55 -7.69
CA GLN A 53 6.85 40.47 -8.66
C GLN A 53 5.40 40.73 -8.34
N SER A 54 5.12 41.89 -7.78
CA SER A 54 3.74 42.34 -7.60
C SER A 54 3.62 43.85 -7.73
N ASP A 55 2.39 44.31 -7.93
CA ASP A 55 2.08 45.72 -7.70
C ASP A 55 2.27 46.09 -6.22
N LYS A 56 2.09 47.38 -5.89
CA LYS A 56 2.18 47.88 -4.51
C LYS A 56 1.24 47.21 -3.49
N ASN A 57 0.27 46.40 -3.96
CA ASN A 57 -0.69 45.69 -3.13
C ASN A 57 -0.40 44.18 -3.05
N GLY A 58 0.65 43.67 -3.69
CA GLY A 58 0.93 42.23 -3.74
C GLY A 58 0.22 41.50 -4.90
N VAL A 59 -0.32 42.20 -5.90
CA VAL A 59 -1.05 41.59 -7.02
C VAL A 59 -0.14 41.40 -8.25
N PHE A 60 -0.12 40.19 -8.80
CA PHE A 60 0.50 39.87 -10.09
C PHE A 60 -0.58 39.53 -11.12
N VAL A 61 -0.59 40.25 -12.24
CA VAL A 61 -1.51 39.99 -13.37
C VAL A 61 -0.73 39.32 -14.49
N VAL A 62 -1.16 38.12 -14.88
CA VAL A 62 -0.49 37.36 -15.95
C VAL A 62 -0.66 38.08 -17.29
N PRO A 63 0.43 38.31 -18.07
CA PRO A 63 0.34 38.99 -19.36
C PRO A 63 -0.47 38.22 -20.40
N ASP A 64 -1.13 38.95 -21.32
CA ASP A 64 -1.80 38.36 -22.47
C ASP A 64 -0.85 37.50 -23.33
N GLY A 65 -1.40 36.43 -23.93
CA GLY A 65 -0.66 35.51 -24.80
C GLY A 65 0.00 34.34 -24.08
N ILE A 66 -0.04 34.32 -22.74
CA ILE A 66 0.34 33.15 -21.94
C ILE A 66 -0.81 32.14 -21.98
N THR A 67 -0.48 30.86 -22.15
CA THR A 67 -1.45 29.75 -22.10
C THR A 67 -1.16 28.78 -20.97
N GLU A 68 0.03 28.84 -20.36
CA GLU A 68 0.43 27.96 -19.27
C GLU A 68 1.23 28.72 -18.22
N ILE A 69 0.90 28.49 -16.94
CA ILE A 69 1.81 28.81 -15.84
C ILE A 69 2.80 27.66 -15.74
N GLY A 70 4.06 27.92 -16.03
CA GLY A 70 5.09 26.90 -16.08
C GLY A 70 5.37 26.26 -14.73
N GLU A 71 6.04 25.12 -14.80
CA GLU A 71 6.52 24.40 -13.63
C GLU A 71 7.34 25.32 -12.71
N GLY A 72 7.01 25.30 -11.42
CA GLY A 72 7.72 26.08 -10.41
C GLY A 72 7.71 27.60 -10.58
N ALA A 73 6.87 28.17 -11.47
CA ALA A 73 6.96 29.58 -11.87
C ALA A 73 6.96 30.58 -10.71
N PHE A 74 6.21 30.30 -9.65
CA PHE A 74 6.07 31.07 -8.40
C PHE A 74 6.52 30.26 -7.17
N SER A 75 7.32 29.20 -7.35
CA SER A 75 7.74 28.33 -6.26
C SER A 75 8.58 29.08 -5.22
N GLY A 76 8.20 28.99 -3.95
CA GLY A 76 8.83 29.65 -2.81
C GLY A 76 8.63 31.16 -2.78
N ASP A 77 7.63 31.70 -3.49
CA ASP A 77 7.35 33.13 -3.47
C ASP A 77 6.81 33.59 -2.11
N THR A 78 7.38 34.66 -1.59
CA THR A 78 7.08 35.19 -0.25
C THR A 78 6.44 36.58 -0.29
N GLU A 79 6.17 37.16 -1.46
CA GLU A 79 5.72 38.55 -1.59
C GLU A 79 4.35 38.68 -2.25
N ILE A 80 4.07 37.86 -3.26
CA ILE A 80 2.83 37.91 -4.05
C ILE A 80 1.68 37.37 -3.21
N LYS A 81 0.63 38.19 -3.08
CA LYS A 81 -0.59 37.90 -2.33
C LYS A 81 -1.75 37.50 -3.22
N GLU A 82 -1.79 38.01 -4.45
CA GLU A 82 -2.84 37.69 -5.41
C GLU A 82 -2.25 37.46 -6.80
N VAL A 83 -2.73 36.42 -7.48
CA VAL A 83 -2.40 36.15 -8.88
C VAL A 83 -3.68 36.16 -9.71
N VAL A 84 -3.67 36.93 -10.81
CA VAL A 84 -4.82 37.06 -11.72
C VAL A 84 -4.49 36.40 -13.06
N LEU A 85 -5.18 35.30 -13.35
CA LEU A 85 -5.07 34.52 -14.59
C LEU A 85 -6.18 34.95 -15.57
N HIS A 86 -5.82 35.23 -16.82
CA HIS A 86 -6.79 35.54 -17.87
C HIS A 86 -7.37 34.26 -18.52
N ASP A 87 -8.45 34.40 -19.30
CA ASP A 87 -9.20 33.28 -19.92
C ASP A 87 -8.38 32.43 -20.91
N GLY A 88 -7.18 32.87 -21.30
CA GLY A 88 -6.29 32.14 -22.20
C GLY A 88 -5.42 31.09 -21.51
N ILE A 89 -5.36 31.09 -20.18
CA ILE A 89 -4.60 30.11 -19.40
C ILE A 89 -5.35 28.79 -19.38
N VAL A 90 -4.76 27.76 -20.00
CA VAL A 90 -5.31 26.41 -20.12
C VAL A 90 -4.75 25.48 -19.04
N LYS A 91 -3.55 25.76 -18.53
CA LYS A 91 -2.84 24.86 -17.61
C LYS A 91 -2.07 25.62 -16.53
N ILE A 92 -2.10 25.07 -15.31
CA ILE A 92 -1.16 25.40 -14.25
C ILE A 92 -0.22 24.21 -14.09
N GLY A 93 1.07 24.45 -14.27
CA GLY A 93 2.13 23.45 -14.21
C GLY A 93 2.37 22.91 -12.81
N GLU A 94 3.17 21.86 -12.74
CA GLU A 94 3.56 21.23 -11.49
C GLU A 94 4.34 22.19 -10.59
N GLY A 95 4.04 22.17 -9.29
CA GLY A 95 4.70 23.02 -8.30
C GLY A 95 4.62 24.52 -8.61
N ALA A 96 3.72 24.97 -9.50
CA ALA A 96 3.70 26.34 -10.02
C ALA A 96 3.71 27.41 -8.93
N PHE A 97 3.04 27.16 -7.80
CA PHE A 97 2.97 28.00 -6.60
C PHE A 97 3.42 27.23 -5.35
N TYR A 98 4.27 26.21 -5.50
CA TYR A 98 4.77 25.41 -4.38
C TYR A 98 5.37 26.33 -3.30
N SER A 99 4.93 26.22 -2.05
CA SER A 99 5.40 27.04 -0.93
C SER A 99 5.31 28.55 -1.19
N ALA A 100 4.32 29.01 -1.96
CA ALA A 100 3.99 30.42 -2.10
C ALA A 100 3.25 30.91 -0.83
N ILE A 101 3.98 31.02 0.28
CA ILE A 101 3.43 31.17 1.63
C ILE A 101 2.62 32.46 1.84
N SER A 102 2.84 33.49 1.02
CA SER A 102 2.12 34.76 1.08
C SER A 102 0.89 34.82 0.16
N LEU A 103 0.70 33.82 -0.71
CA LEU A 103 -0.39 33.80 -1.67
C LEU A 103 -1.73 33.61 -0.94
N GLU A 104 -2.57 34.64 -0.95
CA GLU A 104 -3.87 34.65 -0.29
C GLU A 104 -5.03 34.32 -1.26
N LYS A 105 -4.86 34.64 -2.54
CA LYS A 105 -5.91 34.56 -3.56
C LYS A 105 -5.37 34.25 -4.96
N VAL A 106 -6.12 33.47 -5.72
CA VAL A 106 -5.92 33.28 -7.16
C VAL A 106 -7.24 33.54 -7.87
N THR A 107 -7.22 34.41 -8.87
CA THR A 107 -8.37 34.63 -9.76
C THR A 107 -8.13 33.82 -11.04
N PHE A 108 -8.99 32.83 -11.30
CA PHE A 108 -8.84 31.94 -12.45
C PHE A 108 -9.62 32.45 -13.67
N GLY A 109 -9.03 32.25 -14.86
CA GLY A 109 -9.71 32.42 -16.14
C GLY A 109 -10.53 31.17 -16.51
N LYS A 110 -11.53 31.35 -17.37
CA LYS A 110 -12.46 30.28 -17.81
C LYS A 110 -11.82 29.20 -18.69
N GLY A 111 -10.63 29.47 -19.23
CA GLY A 111 -9.91 28.53 -20.11
C GLY A 111 -9.22 27.38 -19.38
N LEU A 112 -9.10 27.44 -18.05
CA LEU A 112 -8.30 26.50 -17.29
C LEU A 112 -8.87 25.08 -17.36
N LYS A 113 -8.04 24.12 -17.77
CA LYS A 113 -8.38 22.71 -17.91
C LYS A 113 -7.72 21.83 -16.86
N THR A 114 -6.49 22.14 -16.45
CA THR A 114 -5.71 21.28 -15.56
C THR A 114 -4.91 22.07 -14.53
N ILE A 115 -4.87 21.54 -13.30
CA ILE A 115 -3.97 21.96 -12.23
C ILE A 115 -2.99 20.81 -11.97
N GLY A 116 -1.70 21.07 -12.18
CA GLY A 116 -0.63 20.09 -12.04
C GLY A 116 -0.39 19.63 -10.59
N GLY A 117 0.40 18.57 -10.44
CA GLY A 117 0.79 18.06 -9.13
C GLY A 117 1.52 19.12 -8.29
N GLY A 118 1.28 19.15 -6.98
CA GLY A 118 1.92 20.08 -6.05
C GLY A 118 1.71 21.58 -6.36
N ALA A 119 0.82 21.94 -7.29
CA ALA A 119 0.74 23.30 -7.84
C ALA A 119 0.56 24.40 -6.79
N PHE A 120 -0.16 24.15 -5.71
CA PHE A 120 -0.38 25.04 -4.57
C PHE A 120 0.03 24.41 -3.24
N GLN A 121 0.87 23.36 -3.28
CA GLN A 121 1.33 22.68 -2.07
C GLN A 121 2.02 23.68 -1.13
N TYR A 122 1.72 23.61 0.17
CA TYR A 122 2.22 24.55 1.20
C TYR A 122 1.88 26.04 0.95
N CYS A 123 0.84 26.36 0.18
CA CYS A 123 0.26 27.71 0.14
C CYS A 123 -0.54 28.00 1.41
N GLU A 124 0.15 28.20 2.54
CA GLU A 124 -0.47 28.26 3.87
C GLU A 124 -1.34 29.49 4.13
N SER A 125 -1.25 30.53 3.29
CA SER A 125 -2.09 31.74 3.38
C SER A 125 -3.33 31.73 2.48
N LEU A 126 -3.47 30.72 1.60
CA LEU A 126 -4.53 30.65 0.61
C LEU A 126 -5.88 30.37 1.28
N LYS A 127 -6.80 31.34 1.25
CA LYS A 127 -8.04 31.30 2.05
C LYS A 127 -9.25 30.75 1.29
N THR A 128 -9.38 31.09 0.02
CA THR A 128 -10.56 30.81 -0.79
C THR A 128 -10.17 30.52 -2.23
N LEU A 129 -10.84 29.56 -2.85
CA LEU A 129 -10.66 29.20 -4.24
C LEU A 129 -12.00 29.02 -4.94
N GLU A 130 -12.18 29.73 -6.06
CA GLU A 130 -13.30 29.55 -6.98
C GLU A 130 -12.75 28.93 -8.26
N LEU A 131 -12.76 27.60 -8.34
CA LEU A 131 -12.23 26.91 -9.51
C LEU A 131 -13.19 27.09 -10.71
N PRO A 132 -12.67 27.39 -11.91
CA PRO A 132 -13.50 27.76 -13.05
C PRO A 132 -14.22 26.54 -13.65
N GLU A 133 -15.45 26.76 -14.13
CA GLU A 133 -16.12 25.80 -15.02
C GLU A 133 -15.27 25.58 -16.27
N GLY A 134 -15.03 24.31 -16.61
CA GLY A 134 -14.09 23.91 -17.65
C GLY A 134 -12.90 23.12 -17.12
N LEU A 135 -12.54 23.27 -15.83
CA LEU A 135 -11.49 22.48 -15.18
C LEU A 135 -11.90 21.00 -15.12
N GLU A 136 -11.00 20.12 -15.54
CA GLU A 136 -11.26 18.69 -15.66
C GLU A 136 -10.45 17.85 -14.66
N GLU A 137 -9.25 18.32 -14.26
CA GLU A 137 -8.30 17.53 -13.45
C GLU A 137 -7.58 18.38 -12.38
N ILE A 138 -7.48 17.82 -11.17
CA ILE A 138 -6.63 18.32 -10.07
C ILE A 138 -5.58 17.25 -9.74
N GLY A 139 -4.31 17.58 -9.96
CA GLY A 139 -3.17 16.67 -9.81
C GLY A 139 -2.80 16.33 -8.36
N ALA A 140 -1.89 15.36 -8.22
CA ALA A 140 -1.48 14.84 -6.92
C ALA A 140 -0.87 15.93 -6.03
N LYS A 141 -1.20 15.96 -4.73
CA LYS A 141 -0.74 16.98 -3.77
C LYS A 141 -1.05 18.44 -4.17
N ALA A 142 -1.92 18.71 -5.15
CA ALA A 142 -2.12 20.05 -5.72
C ALA A 142 -2.42 21.15 -4.68
N PHE A 143 -3.19 20.87 -3.63
CA PHE A 143 -3.49 21.78 -2.51
C PHE A 143 -3.07 21.16 -1.17
N TYR A 144 -2.04 20.30 -1.18
CA TYR A 144 -1.53 19.68 0.04
C TYR A 144 -1.08 20.74 1.04
N GLN A 145 -1.59 20.64 2.27
CA GLN A 145 -1.29 21.58 3.36
C GLN A 145 -1.60 23.06 3.02
N CYS A 146 -2.63 23.33 2.21
CA CYS A 146 -3.26 24.66 2.16
C CYS A 146 -4.07 24.91 3.45
N SER A 147 -3.37 25.05 4.58
CA SER A 147 -3.95 24.99 5.93
C SER A 147 -4.90 26.15 6.25
N ALA A 148 -4.83 27.27 5.54
CA ALA A 148 -5.77 28.39 5.67
C ALA A 148 -7.03 28.28 4.79
N LEU A 149 -7.14 27.26 3.92
CA LEU A 149 -8.24 27.14 2.96
C LEU A 149 -9.56 26.89 3.71
N LYS A 150 -10.48 27.85 3.59
CA LYS A 150 -11.80 27.84 4.26
C LYS A 150 -12.95 27.51 3.33
N SER A 151 -12.78 27.76 2.03
CA SER A 151 -13.85 27.57 1.06
C SER A 151 -13.25 27.22 -0.30
N ILE A 152 -13.78 26.18 -0.91
CA ILE A 152 -13.48 25.82 -2.29
C ILE A 152 -14.76 25.40 -3.01
N SER A 153 -14.97 25.96 -4.20
CA SER A 153 -16.02 25.51 -5.11
C SER A 153 -15.39 24.64 -6.19
N LEU A 154 -15.77 23.36 -6.24
CA LEU A 154 -15.36 22.43 -7.29
C LEU A 154 -16.33 22.51 -8.48
N PRO A 155 -15.84 22.61 -9.73
CA PRO A 155 -16.70 22.84 -10.89
C PRO A 155 -17.35 21.56 -11.41
N SER A 156 -18.50 21.69 -12.06
CA SER A 156 -19.28 20.54 -12.54
C SER A 156 -18.55 19.68 -13.60
N THR A 157 -17.56 20.26 -14.29
CA THR A 157 -16.73 19.61 -15.31
C THR A 157 -15.62 18.73 -14.75
N LEU A 158 -15.35 18.79 -13.44
CA LEU A 158 -14.26 18.07 -12.80
C LEU A 158 -14.48 16.55 -12.87
N LYS A 159 -13.46 15.82 -13.31
CA LYS A 159 -13.49 14.36 -13.49
C LYS A 159 -12.56 13.62 -12.52
N LEU A 160 -11.45 14.25 -12.14
CA LEU A 160 -10.37 13.60 -11.41
C LEU A 160 -9.86 14.50 -10.28
N ILE A 161 -9.79 13.93 -9.07
CA ILE A 161 -9.10 14.48 -7.91
C ILE A 161 -8.04 13.46 -7.52
N ASP A 162 -6.77 13.79 -7.72
CA ASP A 162 -5.70 12.83 -7.51
C ASP A 162 -5.29 12.70 -6.02
N SER A 163 -4.32 11.84 -5.76
CA SER A 163 -3.89 11.45 -4.42
C SER A 163 -3.32 12.65 -3.66
N TYR A 164 -3.65 12.74 -2.37
CA TYR A 164 -3.26 13.83 -1.48
C TYR A 164 -3.69 15.25 -1.92
N ALA A 165 -4.55 15.40 -2.94
CA ALA A 165 -4.85 16.70 -3.55
C ALA A 165 -5.27 17.77 -2.54
N PHE A 166 -6.04 17.42 -1.51
CA PHE A 166 -6.50 18.32 -0.44
C PHE A 166 -6.10 17.84 0.96
N ALA A 167 -5.12 16.93 1.07
CA ALA A 167 -4.69 16.45 2.38
C ALA A 167 -4.15 17.61 3.23
N LEU A 168 -4.44 17.57 4.54
CA LEU A 168 -4.07 18.61 5.51
C LEU A 168 -4.64 20.00 5.20
N CYS A 169 -5.71 20.11 4.41
CA CYS A 169 -6.55 21.32 4.35
C CYS A 169 -7.38 21.45 5.64
N THR A 170 -6.70 21.67 6.76
CA THR A 170 -7.25 21.51 8.12
C THR A 170 -8.41 22.45 8.47
N ARG A 171 -8.64 23.49 7.67
CA ARG A 171 -9.66 24.53 7.92
C ARG A 171 -10.85 24.51 6.97
N LEU A 172 -10.94 23.52 6.09
CA LEU A 172 -12.06 23.35 5.18
C LEU A 172 -13.26 22.74 5.93
N PRO A 173 -14.39 23.46 6.11
CA PRO A 173 -15.51 22.97 6.92
C PRO A 173 -16.49 22.09 6.12
N GLU A 174 -16.67 22.36 4.84
CA GLU A 174 -17.62 21.65 3.97
C GLU A 174 -16.99 21.38 2.60
N LEU A 175 -17.42 20.28 1.97
CA LEU A 175 -16.97 19.91 0.64
C LEU A 175 -18.09 19.20 -0.12
N THR A 176 -18.46 19.77 -1.27
CA THR A 176 -19.33 19.11 -2.25
C THR A 176 -18.50 18.64 -3.43
N ILE A 177 -18.41 17.33 -3.63
CA ILE A 177 -17.70 16.74 -4.76
C ILE A 177 -18.67 16.60 -5.95
N PRO A 178 -18.37 17.17 -7.13
CA PRO A 178 -19.28 17.13 -8.28
C PRO A 178 -19.52 15.72 -8.82
N ASP A 179 -20.75 15.43 -9.24
CA ASP A 179 -21.23 14.13 -9.73
C ASP A 179 -20.36 13.46 -10.82
N ASN A 180 -19.66 14.25 -11.62
CA ASN A 180 -18.83 13.79 -12.74
C ASN A 180 -17.44 13.31 -12.30
N VAL A 181 -17.08 13.50 -11.03
CA VAL A 181 -15.81 13.00 -10.48
C VAL A 181 -15.88 11.49 -10.36
N SER A 182 -15.18 10.80 -11.27
CA SER A 182 -15.14 9.34 -11.33
C SER A 182 -13.95 8.74 -10.58
N PHE A 183 -12.97 9.56 -10.21
CA PHE A 183 -11.76 9.13 -9.49
C PHE A 183 -11.38 10.11 -8.38
N ILE A 184 -11.18 9.58 -7.17
CA ILE A 184 -10.64 10.28 -6.01
C ILE A 184 -9.46 9.45 -5.50
N GLY A 185 -8.24 10.01 -5.53
CA GLY A 185 -7.01 9.29 -5.20
C GLY A 185 -6.85 8.93 -3.71
N ASN A 186 -5.74 8.25 -3.41
CA ASN A 186 -5.37 7.88 -2.05
C ASN A 186 -5.14 9.14 -1.20
N CYS A 187 -5.61 9.14 0.05
CA CYS A 187 -5.43 10.23 1.00
C CYS A 187 -5.94 11.61 0.52
N ALA A 188 -6.78 11.69 -0.52
CA ALA A 188 -7.13 12.94 -1.19
C ALA A 188 -7.66 14.03 -0.24
N PHE A 189 -8.39 13.67 0.81
CA PHE A 189 -8.92 14.56 1.85
C PHE A 189 -8.48 14.14 3.26
N GLN A 190 -7.32 13.49 3.37
CA GLN A 190 -6.80 13.06 4.66
C GLN A 190 -6.57 14.27 5.58
N ALA A 191 -6.99 14.13 6.83
CA ALA A 191 -6.75 15.12 7.89
C ALA A 191 -7.32 16.52 7.59
N CYS A 192 -8.41 16.62 6.82
CA CYS A 192 -9.27 17.80 6.76
C CYS A 192 -10.06 17.94 8.08
N TRP A 193 -9.38 18.39 9.14
CA TRP A 193 -9.88 18.28 10.52
C TRP A 193 -11.23 18.97 10.78
N LEU A 194 -11.51 20.09 10.11
CA LEU A 194 -12.78 20.80 10.27
C LEU A 194 -13.91 20.33 9.34
N LEU A 195 -13.65 19.39 8.44
CA LEU A 195 -14.67 18.91 7.49
C LEU A 195 -15.79 18.21 8.27
N THR A 196 -17.00 18.77 8.24
CA THR A 196 -18.19 18.24 8.94
C THR A 196 -19.08 17.40 8.04
N ASP A 197 -19.14 17.76 6.76
CA ASP A 197 -20.05 17.16 5.79
C ASP A 197 -19.35 16.90 4.47
N VAL A 198 -19.56 15.71 3.91
CA VAL A 198 -19.13 15.37 2.56
C VAL A 198 -20.26 14.75 1.74
N THR A 199 -20.42 15.20 0.51
CA THR A 199 -21.28 14.55 -0.49
C THR A 199 -20.42 13.86 -1.53
N LEU A 200 -20.60 12.54 -1.66
CA LEU A 200 -19.84 11.71 -2.60
C LEU A 200 -20.51 11.68 -3.98
N PRO A 201 -19.72 11.68 -5.08
CA PRO A 201 -20.26 11.80 -6.42
C PRO A 201 -20.86 10.49 -6.91
N LYS A 202 -21.93 10.57 -7.71
CA LYS A 202 -22.67 9.38 -8.18
C LYS A 202 -21.85 8.42 -9.04
N SER A 203 -20.85 8.92 -9.77
CA SER A 203 -20.02 8.12 -10.69
C SER A 203 -18.84 7.42 -9.99
N LEU A 204 -18.67 7.63 -8.67
CA LEU A 204 -17.60 7.00 -7.91
C LEU A 204 -17.87 5.50 -7.77
N LYS A 205 -16.88 4.69 -8.15
CA LYS A 205 -16.91 3.24 -7.97
C LYS A 205 -16.29 2.79 -6.66
N ARG A 206 -15.26 3.50 -6.19
CA ARG A 206 -14.47 3.13 -5.02
C ARG A 206 -14.02 4.37 -4.24
N LEU A 207 -14.07 4.29 -2.93
CA LEU A 207 -13.26 5.15 -2.06
C LEU A 207 -11.89 4.50 -1.84
N ASN A 208 -10.83 5.27 -2.03
CA ASN A 208 -9.46 4.75 -2.02
C ASN A 208 -8.85 4.76 -0.62
N TYR A 209 -7.57 4.36 -0.51
CA TYR A 209 -6.86 4.26 0.76
C TYR A 209 -6.88 5.60 1.49
N GLN A 210 -7.33 5.61 2.75
CA GLN A 210 -7.31 6.77 3.65
C GLN A 210 -7.97 8.06 3.10
N THR A 211 -8.90 7.98 2.15
CA THR A 211 -9.44 9.17 1.46
C THR A 211 -9.93 10.28 2.42
N PHE A 212 -10.62 9.93 3.50
CA PHE A 212 -11.10 10.87 4.55
C PHE A 212 -10.51 10.56 5.93
N ALA A 213 -9.41 9.82 6.01
CA ALA A 213 -8.81 9.44 7.28
C ALA A 213 -8.44 10.68 8.11
N GLY A 214 -8.81 10.70 9.40
CA GLY A 214 -8.51 11.79 10.31
C GLY A 214 -9.36 13.05 10.09
N CYS A 215 -10.46 13.00 9.34
CA CYS A 215 -11.47 14.08 9.33
C CYS A 215 -12.24 14.06 10.66
N LYS A 216 -11.62 14.59 11.71
CA LYS A 216 -12.05 14.40 13.10
C LYS A 216 -13.44 14.94 13.40
N LEU A 217 -13.88 15.99 12.71
CA LEU A 217 -15.21 16.58 12.86
C LEU A 217 -16.24 16.09 11.83
N LEU A 218 -15.92 15.09 11.00
CA LEU A 218 -16.84 14.58 9.99
C LEU A 218 -18.04 13.91 10.66
N GLU A 219 -19.22 14.52 10.54
CA GLU A 219 -20.47 14.07 11.13
C GLU A 219 -21.34 13.34 10.10
N ASN A 220 -21.38 13.83 8.85
CA ASN A 220 -22.28 13.34 7.82
C ASN A 220 -21.54 12.95 6.54
N ILE A 221 -21.88 11.76 6.03
CA ILE A 221 -21.45 11.26 4.72
C ILE A 221 -22.70 11.02 3.89
N ASN A 222 -22.86 11.79 2.82
CA ASN A 222 -24.01 11.71 1.92
C ASN A 222 -23.62 10.90 0.68
N PHE A 223 -24.18 9.69 0.56
CA PHE A 223 -24.09 8.88 -0.64
C PHE A 223 -25.16 9.30 -1.65
N ALA A 224 -24.79 9.45 -2.92
CA ALA A 224 -25.75 9.69 -3.99
C ALA A 224 -26.78 8.55 -4.09
N LYS A 225 -28.07 8.87 -4.17
CA LYS A 225 -29.19 7.90 -4.18
C LYS A 225 -29.09 6.85 -5.29
N ASP A 226 -28.62 7.26 -6.46
CA ASP A 226 -28.37 6.39 -7.63
C ASP A 226 -26.86 6.26 -7.90
N GLY A 227 -26.05 6.32 -6.84
CA GLY A 227 -24.59 6.23 -6.92
C GLY A 227 -24.12 4.82 -7.25
N THR A 228 -22.91 4.72 -7.80
CA THR A 228 -22.31 3.46 -8.24
C THR A 228 -21.25 2.90 -7.29
N LEU A 229 -21.23 3.33 -6.04
CA LEU A 229 -20.17 2.97 -5.10
C LEU A 229 -20.23 1.47 -4.75
N GLU A 230 -19.19 0.74 -5.12
CA GLU A 230 -19.10 -0.71 -4.95
C GLU A 230 -18.15 -1.10 -3.80
N GLU A 231 -17.20 -0.22 -3.46
CA GLU A 231 -16.14 -0.52 -2.47
C GLU A 231 -15.73 0.70 -1.62
N ILE A 232 -15.60 0.48 -0.31
CA ILE A 232 -14.94 1.42 0.62
C ILE A 232 -13.54 0.88 0.94
N GLY A 233 -12.52 1.64 0.57
CA GLY A 233 -11.12 1.25 0.68
C GLY A 233 -10.54 1.25 2.10
N PRO A 234 -9.31 0.72 2.26
CA PRO A 234 -8.71 0.56 3.58
C PRO A 234 -8.53 1.91 4.28
N TYR A 235 -8.85 1.95 5.58
CA TYR A 235 -8.76 3.16 6.42
C TYR A 235 -9.51 4.39 5.89
N ALA A 236 -10.45 4.25 4.94
CA ALA A 236 -11.07 5.39 4.25
C ALA A 236 -11.65 6.46 5.18
N PHE A 237 -12.20 6.07 6.32
CA PHE A 237 -12.77 6.93 7.37
C PHE A 237 -12.10 6.73 8.73
N TRP A 238 -10.88 6.19 8.78
CA TRP A 238 -10.14 5.97 10.04
C TRP A 238 -10.11 7.25 10.90
N GLN A 239 -10.47 7.16 12.18
CA GLN A 239 -10.53 8.29 13.11
C GLN A 239 -11.48 9.44 12.74
N CYS A 240 -12.58 9.17 12.03
CA CYS A 240 -13.70 10.12 11.93
C CYS A 240 -14.48 10.12 13.25
N LYS A 241 -13.99 10.87 14.24
CA LYS A 241 -14.43 10.79 15.65
C LYS A 241 -15.84 11.27 15.91
N GLU A 242 -16.36 12.16 15.06
CA GLU A 242 -17.70 12.73 15.18
C GLU A 242 -18.76 12.00 14.34
N LEU A 243 -18.37 11.03 13.51
CA LEU A 243 -19.30 10.25 12.69
C LEU A 243 -20.19 9.41 13.61
N ARG A 244 -21.48 9.74 13.67
CA ARG A 244 -22.43 9.08 14.59
C ARG A 244 -23.25 7.98 13.94
N LYS A 245 -23.74 8.25 12.72
CA LYS A 245 -24.61 7.34 11.98
C LYS A 245 -24.20 7.31 10.52
N ILE A 246 -24.27 6.13 9.91
CA ILE A 246 -24.08 5.97 8.48
C ILE A 246 -25.10 5.02 7.88
N THR A 247 -25.65 5.39 6.72
CA THR A 247 -26.45 4.51 5.88
C THR A 247 -25.66 4.21 4.62
N LEU A 248 -25.10 3.00 4.54
CA LEU A 248 -24.30 2.58 3.41
C LEU A 248 -25.21 2.35 2.20
N PRO A 249 -24.79 2.72 0.98
CA PRO A 249 -25.65 2.65 -0.21
C PRO A 249 -25.87 1.21 -0.66
N GLU A 250 -27.07 0.90 -1.15
CA GLU A 250 -27.33 -0.34 -1.89
C GLU A 250 -26.45 -0.37 -3.15
N GLY A 251 -25.84 -1.52 -3.43
CA GLY A 251 -24.79 -1.67 -4.46
C GLY A 251 -23.37 -1.75 -3.87
N LEU A 252 -23.16 -1.27 -2.64
CA LEU A 252 -21.90 -1.48 -1.94
C LEU A 252 -21.71 -2.97 -1.65
N SER A 253 -20.63 -3.55 -2.17
CA SER A 253 -20.36 -4.98 -2.10
C SER A 253 -19.21 -5.34 -1.16
N LYS A 254 -18.34 -4.36 -0.86
CA LYS A 254 -17.11 -4.57 -0.08
C LYS A 254 -16.74 -3.38 0.79
N ILE A 255 -16.35 -3.68 2.03
CA ILE A 255 -15.74 -2.72 2.97
C ILE A 255 -14.37 -3.30 3.34
N GLU A 256 -13.31 -2.54 3.12
CA GLU A 256 -11.94 -2.99 3.35
C GLU A 256 -11.49 -2.81 4.80
N LYS A 257 -10.29 -3.35 5.08
CA LYS A 257 -9.67 -3.32 6.41
C LYS A 257 -9.63 -1.92 7.02
N TYR A 258 -9.97 -1.84 8.31
CA TYR A 258 -9.94 -0.61 9.09
C TYR A 258 -10.75 0.59 8.54
N ALA A 259 -11.68 0.37 7.59
CA ALA A 259 -12.39 1.45 6.90
C ALA A 259 -13.02 2.49 7.83
N PHE A 260 -13.66 2.07 8.91
CA PHE A 260 -14.26 2.89 9.97
C PHE A 260 -13.58 2.70 11.33
N TYR A 261 -12.31 2.24 11.33
CA TYR A 261 -11.58 2.00 12.56
C TYR A 261 -11.52 3.25 13.43
N ASP A 262 -11.79 3.08 14.72
CA ASP A 262 -11.68 4.12 15.74
C ASP A 262 -12.63 5.33 15.51
N CYS A 263 -13.75 5.13 14.80
CA CYS A 263 -14.87 6.08 14.73
C CYS A 263 -15.70 6.05 16.02
N GLY A 264 -15.17 6.69 17.07
CA GLY A 264 -15.62 6.50 18.46
C GLY A 264 -17.05 6.96 18.81
N LYS A 265 -17.79 7.61 17.89
CA LYS A 265 -19.21 7.96 18.06
C LYS A 265 -20.15 7.16 17.16
N LEU A 266 -19.62 6.30 16.29
CA LEU A 266 -20.41 5.56 15.32
C LEU A 266 -21.20 4.45 16.02
N ASP A 267 -22.44 4.74 16.38
CA ASP A 267 -23.34 3.83 17.11
C ASP A 267 -24.45 3.24 16.23
N ASN A 268 -24.59 3.73 14.99
CA ASN A 268 -25.62 3.28 14.08
C ASN A 268 -25.10 3.11 12.65
N VAL A 269 -24.97 1.87 12.20
CA VAL A 269 -24.61 1.52 10.81
C VAL A 269 -25.77 0.74 10.19
N SER A 270 -26.31 1.26 9.09
CA SER A 270 -27.21 0.48 8.22
C SER A 270 -26.37 -0.18 7.13
N VAL A 271 -26.21 -1.49 7.23
CA VAL A 271 -25.45 -2.32 6.28
C VAL A 271 -26.35 -2.69 5.09
N PRO A 272 -25.89 -2.57 3.83
CA PRO A 272 -26.72 -2.82 2.67
C PRO A 272 -26.82 -4.32 2.38
N SER A 273 -27.91 -4.73 1.74
CA SER A 273 -28.17 -6.15 1.42
C SER A 273 -27.14 -6.74 0.45
N THR A 274 -26.47 -5.89 -0.33
CA THR A 274 -25.47 -6.24 -1.33
C THR A 274 -24.07 -6.49 -0.76
N LEU A 275 -23.83 -6.23 0.53
CA LEU A 275 -22.50 -6.40 1.12
C LEU A 275 -22.12 -7.88 1.17
N THR A 276 -21.05 -8.26 0.48
CA THR A 276 -20.54 -9.64 0.40
C THR A 276 -19.22 -9.85 1.15
N ASP A 277 -18.56 -8.77 1.54
CA ASP A 277 -17.24 -8.81 2.16
C ASP A 277 -17.00 -7.64 3.13
N SER A 278 -16.44 -7.95 4.29
CA SER A 278 -16.04 -6.97 5.32
C SER A 278 -14.64 -7.33 5.83
N GLY A 279 -13.70 -6.42 5.61
CA GLY A 279 -12.31 -6.56 5.99
C GLY A 279 -12.07 -6.54 7.49
N GLU A 280 -10.89 -7.02 7.88
CA GLU A 280 -10.39 -7.01 9.26
C GLU A 280 -10.56 -5.62 9.90
N TYR A 281 -11.13 -5.58 11.10
CA TYR A 281 -11.26 -4.37 11.92
C TYR A 281 -12.00 -3.21 11.24
N ALA A 282 -12.80 -3.48 10.20
CA ALA A 282 -13.53 -2.46 9.45
C ALA A 282 -14.34 -1.52 10.35
N PHE A 283 -14.90 -2.02 11.45
CA PHE A 283 -15.68 -1.24 12.41
C PHE A 283 -15.13 -1.31 13.85
N ASP A 284 -13.87 -1.73 14.03
CA ASP A 284 -13.29 -1.84 15.37
C ASP A 284 -13.11 -0.45 16.01
N GLY A 285 -13.26 -0.34 17.33
CA GLY A 285 -13.29 0.94 18.03
C GLY A 285 -14.55 1.80 17.79
N THR A 286 -15.62 1.23 17.23
CA THR A 286 -16.94 1.88 17.10
C THR A 286 -17.91 1.35 18.16
N PRO A 287 -18.77 2.20 18.77
CA PRO A 287 -19.87 1.74 19.62
C PRO A 287 -20.78 0.72 18.93
N TRP A 288 -21.06 0.92 17.62
CA TRP A 288 -21.89 0.01 16.83
C TRP A 288 -21.39 -1.44 16.85
N TYR A 289 -20.06 -1.64 16.76
CA TYR A 289 -19.46 -2.97 16.76
C TYR A 289 -19.22 -3.54 18.17
N SER A 290 -18.78 -2.68 19.11
CA SER A 290 -18.46 -3.12 20.47
C SER A 290 -19.70 -3.50 21.27
N GLU A 291 -20.84 -2.86 21.02
CA GLU A 291 -22.13 -3.13 21.69
C GLU A 291 -22.90 -4.32 21.10
N LEU A 292 -22.42 -4.95 20.02
CA LEU A 292 -23.03 -6.18 19.47
C LEU A 292 -22.95 -7.32 20.49
N ALA A 293 -24.08 -7.68 21.11
CA ALA A 293 -24.12 -8.65 22.20
C ALA A 293 -24.49 -10.09 21.77
N ASP A 294 -24.88 -10.31 20.52
CA ASP A 294 -25.27 -11.63 20.03
C ASP A 294 -24.09 -12.61 20.01
N ASP A 295 -24.38 -13.89 20.18
CA ASP A 295 -23.40 -14.99 20.06
C ASP A 295 -22.68 -14.95 18.71
N TYR A 296 -23.36 -14.48 17.67
CA TYR A 296 -22.78 -14.22 16.36
C TYR A 296 -23.61 -13.15 15.62
N VAL A 297 -22.97 -12.41 14.71
CA VAL A 297 -23.62 -11.36 13.93
C VAL A 297 -23.33 -11.56 12.44
N VAL A 298 -24.39 -11.70 11.65
CA VAL A 298 -24.36 -11.81 10.19
C VAL A 298 -25.04 -10.60 9.57
N VAL A 299 -24.38 -9.95 8.62
CA VAL A 299 -24.88 -8.75 7.93
C VAL A 299 -24.81 -8.91 6.41
N GLY A 300 -25.49 -8.02 5.67
CA GLY A 300 -25.49 -8.02 4.20
C GLY A 300 -25.94 -9.34 3.60
N ASP A 301 -25.23 -9.80 2.56
CA ASP A 301 -25.46 -11.09 1.89
C ASP A 301 -24.76 -12.24 2.64
N GLY A 302 -24.98 -12.36 3.95
CA GLY A 302 -24.47 -13.48 4.74
C GLY A 302 -23.01 -13.33 5.21
N VAL A 303 -22.55 -12.13 5.50
CA VAL A 303 -21.20 -11.85 6.02
C VAL A 303 -21.18 -11.97 7.55
N LEU A 304 -20.49 -12.98 8.07
CA LEU A 304 -20.24 -13.10 9.51
C LEU A 304 -19.18 -12.08 9.94
N ILE A 305 -19.55 -11.12 10.80
CA ILE A 305 -18.65 -10.05 11.27
C ILE A 305 -18.23 -10.21 12.73
N LYS A 306 -18.94 -11.03 13.51
CA LYS A 306 -18.64 -11.29 14.92
C LYS A 306 -19.10 -12.69 15.30
N CYS A 307 -18.32 -13.39 16.11
CA CYS A 307 -18.65 -14.67 16.72
C CYS A 307 -18.04 -14.75 18.13
N ASN A 308 -18.90 -14.90 19.14
CA ASN A 308 -18.55 -15.01 20.56
C ASN A 308 -18.94 -16.38 21.13
N ILE A 309 -19.20 -17.38 20.27
CA ILE A 309 -19.55 -18.74 20.69
C ILE A 309 -18.34 -19.38 21.36
N ALA A 310 -18.48 -19.67 22.66
CA ALA A 310 -17.50 -20.37 23.48
C ALA A 310 -17.90 -21.85 23.61
N ALA A 311 -17.44 -22.69 22.69
CA ALA A 311 -17.76 -24.12 22.68
C ALA A 311 -16.64 -24.96 22.04
N SER A 312 -16.51 -26.21 22.48
CA SER A 312 -15.59 -27.19 21.87
C SER A 312 -15.97 -27.57 20.45
N LEU A 313 -17.25 -27.55 20.13
CA LEU A 313 -17.77 -27.64 18.76
C LEU A 313 -18.32 -26.28 18.32
N LEU A 314 -17.68 -25.68 17.34
CA LEU A 314 -18.24 -24.56 16.59
C LEU A 314 -18.80 -25.04 15.26
N ASP A 315 -20.12 -25.24 15.23
CA ASP A 315 -20.86 -25.51 14.00
C ASP A 315 -21.56 -24.24 13.50
N LEU A 316 -21.10 -23.75 12.34
CA LEU A 316 -21.66 -22.55 11.71
C LEU A 316 -22.80 -22.87 10.72
N SER A 317 -23.22 -24.13 10.61
CA SER A 317 -24.29 -24.58 9.73
C SER A 317 -25.66 -24.00 10.09
N GLY A 318 -26.49 -23.75 9.05
CA GLY A 318 -27.84 -23.20 9.21
C GLY A 318 -27.90 -21.71 9.59
N LYS A 319 -26.75 -21.01 9.70
CA LYS A 319 -26.68 -19.59 10.11
C LYS A 319 -26.75 -18.59 8.94
N GLY A 320 -26.94 -19.06 7.70
CA GLY A 320 -27.03 -18.20 6.50
C GLY A 320 -25.70 -17.53 6.10
N ILE A 321 -24.56 -18.06 6.56
CA ILE A 321 -23.24 -17.50 6.30
C ILE A 321 -22.76 -17.89 4.91
N LYS A 322 -22.30 -16.91 4.14
CA LYS A 322 -21.64 -17.08 2.82
C LYS A 322 -20.19 -16.60 2.82
N THR A 323 -19.87 -15.67 3.71
CA THR A 323 -18.52 -15.13 3.91
C THR A 323 -18.23 -15.08 5.41
N ILE A 324 -17.10 -15.63 5.82
CA ILE A 324 -16.55 -15.40 7.16
C ILE A 324 -15.64 -14.18 7.07
N GLY A 325 -15.99 -13.10 7.78
CA GLY A 325 -15.20 -11.88 7.82
C GLY A 325 -13.84 -12.07 8.51
N GLY A 326 -12.99 -11.05 8.47
CA GLY A 326 -11.72 -11.08 9.19
C GLY A 326 -11.89 -10.88 10.70
N CYS A 327 -11.04 -11.53 11.50
CA CYS A 327 -10.94 -11.33 12.96
C CYS A 327 -12.26 -11.50 13.75
N VAL A 328 -13.12 -12.45 13.35
CA VAL A 328 -14.49 -12.58 13.89
C VAL A 328 -14.56 -12.94 15.38
N PHE A 329 -13.49 -13.45 16.02
CA PHE A 329 -13.46 -13.83 17.45
C PHE A 329 -12.83 -12.81 18.41
N ARG A 330 -12.47 -11.60 17.95
CA ARG A 330 -11.61 -10.67 18.73
C ARG A 330 -12.18 -10.13 20.04
N ASN A 331 -13.50 -10.17 20.26
CA ASN A 331 -14.12 -9.73 21.52
C ASN A 331 -14.18 -10.84 22.60
N SER A 332 -13.62 -12.01 22.32
CA SER A 332 -13.33 -12.99 23.36
C SER A 332 -12.23 -12.45 24.28
N THR A 333 -12.40 -12.61 25.60
CA THR A 333 -11.47 -12.08 26.60
C THR A 333 -10.02 -12.42 26.26
N TYR A 334 -9.21 -11.38 26.06
CA TYR A 334 -7.77 -11.47 25.81
C TYR A 334 -7.03 -12.12 27.00
N TYR A 335 -6.23 -13.15 26.73
CA TYR A 335 -5.26 -13.73 27.68
C TYR A 335 -3.86 -13.65 27.04
N GLY A 336 -3.21 -12.48 27.09
CA GLY A 336 -1.83 -12.32 26.61
C GLY A 336 -1.00 -11.43 27.53
N GLY A 337 0.23 -11.86 27.81
CA GLY A 337 1.21 -11.01 28.50
C GLY A 337 1.59 -9.80 27.64
N VAL A 338 1.94 -8.70 28.29
CA VAL A 338 2.64 -7.59 27.64
C VAL A 338 4.13 -7.83 27.74
N ASP A 339 4.88 -7.55 26.68
CA ASP A 339 6.33 -7.43 26.81
C ASP A 339 6.72 -6.23 27.69
N SER A 340 8.01 -6.10 27.94
CA SER A 340 8.62 -5.02 28.73
C SER A 340 8.39 -3.61 28.16
N TYR A 341 7.86 -3.50 26.94
CA TYR A 341 7.49 -2.24 26.29
C TYR A 341 5.98 -1.96 26.32
N GLY A 342 5.18 -2.86 26.88
CA GLY A 342 3.73 -2.73 26.93
C GLY A 342 3.04 -3.14 25.63
N VAL A 343 3.71 -3.89 24.76
CA VAL A 343 3.18 -4.42 23.50
C VAL A 343 2.68 -5.84 23.75
N ALA A 344 1.46 -6.15 23.31
CA ALA A 344 0.91 -7.49 23.38
C ALA A 344 1.75 -8.43 22.50
N THR A 345 2.33 -9.49 23.07
CA THR A 345 3.24 -10.40 22.34
C THR A 345 2.61 -11.74 21.94
N SER A 346 1.33 -11.97 22.25
CA SER A 346 0.60 -13.17 21.83
C SER A 346 -0.89 -12.86 21.62
N TYR A 347 -1.42 -13.11 20.43
CA TYR A 347 -2.83 -12.87 20.05
C TYR A 347 -3.77 -14.01 20.49
N GLY A 348 -3.66 -14.45 21.76
CA GLY A 348 -4.53 -15.49 22.33
C GLY A 348 -5.93 -14.94 22.65
N TYR A 349 -6.94 -15.51 22.01
CA TYR A 349 -8.34 -15.18 22.16
C TYR A 349 -9.02 -16.28 22.99
N ALA A 350 -9.36 -16.04 24.26
CA ALA A 350 -9.73 -17.12 25.20
C ALA A 350 -10.95 -17.98 24.78
N GLN A 351 -11.81 -17.50 23.88
CA GLN A 351 -12.92 -18.31 23.34
C GLN A 351 -12.50 -19.13 22.11
N ALA A 352 -11.56 -18.61 21.31
CA ALA A 352 -10.97 -19.33 20.18
C ALA A 352 -10.08 -20.51 20.65
N GLU A 353 -9.44 -20.38 21.81
CA GLU A 353 -8.69 -21.47 22.46
C GLU A 353 -9.58 -22.64 22.91
N MET A 354 -10.90 -22.47 22.95
CA MET A 354 -11.83 -23.56 23.29
C MET A 354 -12.29 -24.37 22.07
N ILE A 355 -12.11 -23.88 20.84
CA ILE A 355 -12.68 -24.52 19.65
C ILE A 355 -11.81 -25.70 19.24
N GLU A 356 -12.16 -26.90 19.67
CA GLU A 356 -11.50 -28.15 19.27
C GLU A 356 -11.99 -28.64 17.90
N LYS A 357 -13.26 -28.42 17.55
CA LYS A 357 -13.88 -28.85 16.31
C LYS A 357 -14.58 -27.70 15.61
N LEU A 358 -14.17 -27.43 14.37
CA LEU A 358 -14.71 -26.37 13.52
C LEU A 358 -15.39 -26.95 12.28
N VAL A 359 -16.69 -26.65 12.11
CA VAL A 359 -17.46 -26.99 10.91
C VAL A 359 -17.82 -25.70 10.17
N ILE A 360 -17.17 -25.49 9.02
CA ILE A 360 -17.49 -24.39 8.12
C ILE A 360 -18.56 -24.87 7.12
N PRO A 361 -19.70 -24.17 6.98
CA PRO A 361 -20.86 -24.68 6.27
C PRO A 361 -20.72 -24.63 4.75
N GLU A 362 -21.35 -25.60 4.08
CA GLU A 362 -21.52 -25.56 2.63
C GLU A 362 -22.23 -24.28 2.20
N GLY A 363 -21.71 -23.63 1.15
CA GLY A 363 -22.14 -22.31 0.69
C GLY A 363 -21.18 -21.18 1.08
N VAL A 364 -20.30 -21.38 2.08
CA VAL A 364 -19.23 -20.41 2.37
C VAL A 364 -18.19 -20.43 1.25
N LYS A 365 -17.92 -19.23 0.72
CA LYS A 365 -16.95 -19.02 -0.37
C LYS A 365 -15.63 -18.44 0.13
N LYS A 366 -15.65 -17.68 1.22
CA LYS A 366 -14.48 -16.94 1.70
C LYS A 366 -14.32 -17.06 3.21
N ILE A 367 -13.09 -17.33 3.64
CA ILE A 367 -12.61 -17.15 5.01
C ILE A 367 -11.72 -15.91 5.02
N GLY A 368 -12.06 -14.93 5.87
CA GLY A 368 -11.35 -13.66 5.97
C GLY A 368 -10.02 -13.75 6.71
N ASN A 369 -9.30 -12.63 6.76
CA ASN A 369 -8.00 -12.54 7.40
C ASN A 369 -8.08 -12.75 8.92
N SER A 370 -7.12 -13.47 9.50
CA SER A 370 -7.09 -13.78 10.95
C SER A 370 -8.44 -14.28 11.50
N ALA A 371 -9.26 -14.95 10.67
CA ALA A 371 -10.61 -15.35 11.05
C ALA A 371 -10.60 -16.37 12.21
N PHE A 372 -9.59 -17.24 12.26
CA PHE A 372 -9.37 -18.30 13.24
C PHE A 372 -7.94 -18.28 13.80
N ASP A 373 -7.34 -17.10 13.87
CA ASP A 373 -6.02 -16.89 14.47
C ASP A 373 -6.00 -17.40 15.93
N ALA A 374 -4.94 -18.13 16.29
CA ALA A 374 -4.70 -18.76 17.59
C ALA A 374 -5.83 -19.68 18.11
N CYS A 375 -6.67 -20.23 17.23
CA CYS A 375 -7.71 -21.20 17.64
C CYS A 375 -7.12 -22.59 17.92
N SER A 376 -7.68 -23.34 18.87
CA SER A 376 -7.20 -24.69 19.22
C SER A 376 -7.84 -25.83 18.41
N ILE A 377 -7.91 -25.66 17.09
CA ILE A 377 -8.70 -26.52 16.18
C ILE A 377 -8.02 -27.86 15.94
N THR A 378 -8.54 -28.92 16.55
CA THR A 378 -8.09 -30.32 16.35
C THR A 378 -8.89 -31.11 15.29
N GLU A 379 -10.02 -30.57 14.84
CA GLU A 379 -10.82 -31.11 13.73
C GLU A 379 -11.37 -29.96 12.88
N LEU A 380 -11.00 -29.92 11.60
CA LEU A 380 -11.44 -28.87 10.66
C LEU A 380 -12.23 -29.47 9.50
N THR A 381 -13.45 -29.00 9.28
CA THR A 381 -14.25 -29.30 8.10
C THR A 381 -14.39 -28.06 7.22
N LEU A 382 -13.83 -28.13 6.00
CA LEU A 382 -13.93 -27.08 4.97
C LEU A 382 -15.02 -27.42 3.94
N PRO A 383 -15.77 -26.42 3.43
CA PRO A 383 -16.83 -26.66 2.46
C PRO A 383 -16.29 -26.77 1.03
N SER A 384 -16.97 -27.56 0.20
CA SER A 384 -16.62 -27.73 -1.22
C SER A 384 -16.71 -26.44 -2.04
N THR A 385 -17.50 -25.46 -1.56
CA THR A 385 -17.70 -24.15 -2.18
C THR A 385 -16.61 -23.13 -1.88
N LEU A 386 -15.62 -23.46 -1.04
CA LEU A 386 -14.58 -22.53 -0.63
C LEU A 386 -13.73 -22.09 -1.84
N GLU A 387 -13.61 -20.78 -2.01
CA GLU A 387 -12.87 -20.11 -3.09
C GLU A 387 -11.62 -19.39 -2.56
N TYR A 388 -11.64 -18.94 -1.30
CA TYR A 388 -10.58 -18.08 -0.74
C TYR A 388 -10.36 -18.30 0.76
N ILE A 389 -9.10 -18.44 1.17
CA ILE A 389 -8.64 -18.37 2.57
C ILE A 389 -7.76 -17.12 2.73
N GLY A 390 -8.06 -16.27 3.71
CA GLY A 390 -7.39 -15.00 3.93
C GLY A 390 -6.03 -15.09 4.60
N ASP A 391 -5.37 -13.94 4.65
CA ASP A 391 -4.05 -13.81 5.29
C ASP A 391 -4.19 -14.08 6.79
N TYR A 392 -3.23 -14.79 7.38
CA TYR A 392 -3.27 -15.17 8.80
C TYR A 392 -4.52 -15.95 9.25
N ALA A 393 -5.36 -16.45 8.32
CA ALA A 393 -6.69 -16.99 8.64
C ALA A 393 -6.70 -18.06 9.74
N PHE A 394 -5.69 -18.91 9.81
CA PHE A 394 -5.44 -19.93 10.83
C PHE A 394 -4.03 -19.77 11.45
N TYR A 395 -3.51 -18.55 11.50
CA TYR A 395 -2.19 -18.28 12.08
C TYR A 395 -2.11 -18.84 13.51
N ASN A 396 -1.04 -19.57 13.83
CA ASN A 396 -0.81 -20.16 15.14
C ASN A 396 -1.98 -21.04 15.66
N ALA A 397 -2.81 -21.59 14.77
CA ALA A 397 -3.86 -22.50 15.18
C ALA A 397 -3.27 -23.83 15.65
N ILE A 398 -3.74 -24.34 16.80
CA ILE A 398 -3.28 -25.60 17.39
C ILE A 398 -3.95 -26.76 16.65
N LEU A 399 -3.38 -27.14 15.51
CA LEU A 399 -3.84 -28.24 14.66
C LEU A 399 -3.41 -29.63 15.16
N TRP A 400 -3.29 -29.85 16.46
CA TRP A 400 -2.85 -31.13 17.03
C TRP A 400 -3.38 -31.36 18.45
N LYS A 401 -3.45 -32.64 18.86
CA LYS A 401 -3.81 -33.04 20.22
C LYS A 401 -2.84 -34.10 20.74
N SER A 402 -2.37 -33.96 21.98
CA SER A 402 -1.69 -35.05 22.68
C SER A 402 -2.72 -36.07 23.18
N ASP A 403 -2.55 -37.33 22.83
CA ASP A 403 -3.25 -38.43 23.47
C ASP A 403 -2.72 -38.60 24.90
N GLU A 404 -3.51 -38.21 25.89
CA GLU A 404 -3.16 -38.26 27.31
C GLU A 404 -2.85 -39.69 27.80
N ILE A 405 -3.31 -40.73 27.09
CA ILE A 405 -3.16 -42.12 27.50
C ILE A 405 -1.92 -42.75 26.87
N SER A 406 -1.65 -42.47 25.59
CA SER A 406 -0.52 -43.07 24.86
C SER A 406 0.73 -42.20 24.78
N GLY A 407 0.61 -40.91 25.09
CA GLY A 407 1.68 -39.92 24.91
C GLY A 407 1.96 -39.56 23.44
N ASN A 408 1.16 -40.08 22.49
CA ASN A 408 1.32 -39.81 21.07
C ASN A 408 0.65 -38.49 20.68
N VAL A 409 1.22 -37.76 19.73
CA VAL A 409 0.60 -36.57 19.14
C VAL A 409 -0.24 -36.98 17.93
N VAL A 410 -1.52 -36.60 17.94
CA VAL A 410 -2.44 -36.73 16.80
C VAL A 410 -2.46 -35.40 16.05
N PHE A 411 -2.00 -35.44 14.81
CA PHE A 411 -1.98 -34.30 13.90
C PHE A 411 -3.33 -34.15 13.19
N THR A 412 -3.73 -32.91 12.93
CA THR A 412 -4.96 -32.61 12.17
C THR A 412 -4.59 -32.37 10.72
N ASP A 413 -4.97 -33.29 9.84
CA ASP A 413 -4.81 -33.10 8.40
C ASP A 413 -5.84 -32.08 7.90
N VAL A 414 -5.36 -31.06 7.18
CA VAL A 414 -6.24 -30.13 6.47
C VAL A 414 -6.38 -30.62 5.03
N ASP A 415 -7.38 -31.46 4.80
CA ASP A 415 -7.70 -31.96 3.45
C ASP A 415 -8.52 -30.93 2.66
N MET A 416 -7.86 -30.22 1.75
CA MET A 416 -8.51 -29.25 0.86
C MET A 416 -8.90 -29.85 -0.50
N THR A 417 -8.73 -31.15 -0.74
CA THR A 417 -8.97 -31.78 -2.06
C THR A 417 -10.41 -31.63 -2.54
N ASN A 418 -11.36 -31.51 -1.62
CA ASN A 418 -12.77 -31.29 -1.93
C ASN A 418 -13.13 -29.83 -2.27
N CYS A 419 -12.25 -28.87 -1.97
CA CYS A 419 -12.45 -27.45 -2.23
C CYS A 419 -12.13 -27.09 -3.70
N LYS A 420 -12.83 -27.68 -4.66
CA LYS A 420 -12.48 -27.62 -6.11
C LYS A 420 -12.45 -26.21 -6.71
N LYS A 421 -13.00 -25.22 -6.02
CA LYS A 421 -12.99 -23.81 -6.45
C LYS A 421 -11.96 -22.95 -5.71
N LEU A 422 -11.20 -23.53 -4.78
CA LEU A 422 -10.21 -22.80 -3.99
C LEU A 422 -9.18 -22.22 -4.95
N ALA A 423 -9.17 -20.90 -5.05
CA ALA A 423 -8.29 -20.16 -5.93
C ALA A 423 -7.08 -19.62 -5.16
N ARG A 424 -7.23 -19.34 -3.87
CA ARG A 424 -6.17 -18.70 -3.06
C ARG A 424 -6.18 -19.11 -1.59
N ILE A 425 -4.98 -19.24 -1.05
CA ILE A 425 -4.61 -19.31 0.36
C ILE A 425 -3.72 -18.11 0.66
N GLY A 426 -4.11 -17.27 1.61
CA GLY A 426 -3.45 -16.02 1.93
C GLY A 426 -2.07 -16.16 2.55
N SER A 427 -1.36 -15.05 2.63
CA SER A 427 -0.06 -14.97 3.29
C SER A 427 -0.20 -15.31 4.76
N TYR A 428 0.74 -16.07 5.30
CA TYR A 428 0.74 -16.55 6.69
C TYR A 428 -0.50 -17.36 7.14
N ALA A 429 -1.36 -17.80 6.22
CA ALA A 429 -2.66 -18.40 6.54
C ALA A 429 -2.59 -19.59 7.52
N PHE A 430 -1.58 -20.44 7.42
CA PHE A 430 -1.32 -21.60 8.30
C PHE A 430 0.09 -21.52 8.91
N THR A 431 0.65 -20.32 9.06
CA THR A 431 1.95 -20.18 9.75
C THR A 431 1.85 -20.65 11.20
N GLU A 432 2.88 -21.33 11.70
CA GLU A 432 2.95 -21.84 13.07
C GLU A 432 1.87 -22.88 13.41
N CYS A 433 1.23 -23.46 12.39
CA CYS A 433 0.40 -24.66 12.54
C CYS A 433 1.27 -25.91 12.65
N TYR A 434 1.93 -26.10 13.80
CA TYR A 434 2.80 -27.26 14.11
C TYR A 434 2.09 -28.62 14.05
N GLY A 435 0.77 -28.62 13.88
CA GLY A 435 -0.01 -29.84 13.72
C GLY A 435 -0.23 -30.29 12.28
N LEU A 436 0.13 -29.46 11.29
CA LEU A 436 -0.16 -29.70 9.88
C LEU A 436 0.95 -30.55 9.23
N ALA A 437 0.80 -31.87 9.30
CA ALA A 437 1.78 -32.83 8.81
C ALA A 437 1.72 -33.07 7.29
N GLU A 438 0.55 -32.92 6.67
CA GLU A 438 0.35 -33.06 5.23
C GLU A 438 -0.51 -31.92 4.67
N ILE A 439 -0.16 -31.43 3.48
CA ILE A 439 -0.88 -30.35 2.78
C ILE A 439 -1.38 -30.90 1.45
N LYS A 440 -2.69 -31.13 1.33
CA LYS A 440 -3.33 -31.61 0.10
C LYS A 440 -4.18 -30.53 -0.53
N LEU A 441 -3.80 -30.09 -1.73
CA LEU A 441 -4.54 -29.09 -2.50
C LEU A 441 -5.55 -29.74 -3.48
N PRO A 442 -6.62 -29.03 -3.85
CA PRO A 442 -7.57 -29.46 -4.88
C PRO A 442 -6.99 -29.40 -6.31
N SER A 443 -5.97 -28.57 -6.53
CA SER A 443 -5.23 -28.47 -7.79
C SER A 443 -3.86 -27.83 -7.55
N ASP A 444 -2.94 -27.96 -8.51
CA ASP A 444 -1.64 -27.29 -8.45
C ASP A 444 -1.71 -25.79 -8.82
N GLU A 445 -2.89 -25.28 -9.19
CA GLU A 445 -3.11 -23.89 -9.62
C GLU A 445 -3.48 -22.94 -8.46
N VAL A 446 -3.73 -23.48 -7.26
CA VAL A 446 -4.09 -22.67 -6.08
C VAL A 446 -2.99 -21.67 -5.78
N GLU A 447 -3.36 -20.40 -5.64
CA GLU A 447 -2.44 -19.36 -5.20
C GLU A 447 -2.09 -19.51 -3.72
N ILE A 448 -0.80 -19.58 -3.43
CA ILE A 448 -0.28 -19.71 -2.06
C ILE A 448 0.47 -18.44 -1.73
N GLY A 449 -0.03 -17.69 -0.74
CA GLY A 449 0.58 -16.46 -0.27
C GLY A 449 1.91 -16.70 0.45
N THR A 450 2.65 -15.61 0.61
CA THR A 450 3.94 -15.56 1.29
C THR A 450 3.82 -16.13 2.71
N TYR A 451 4.67 -17.10 3.05
CA TYR A 451 4.68 -17.83 4.33
C TYR A 451 3.42 -18.61 4.69
N ALA A 452 2.47 -18.86 3.77
CA ALA A 452 1.21 -19.52 4.09
C ALA A 452 1.38 -20.81 4.93
N PHE A 453 2.44 -21.59 4.73
CA PHE A 453 2.72 -22.83 5.46
C PHE A 453 4.04 -22.81 6.25
N PHE A 454 4.52 -21.62 6.61
CA PHE A 454 5.75 -21.48 7.37
C PHE A 454 5.63 -22.10 8.78
N LYS A 455 6.68 -22.78 9.25
CA LYS A 455 6.69 -23.50 10.54
C LYS A 455 5.56 -24.55 10.71
N THR A 456 5.04 -25.09 9.61
CA THR A 456 4.18 -26.29 9.66
C THR A 456 5.04 -27.54 9.89
N GLU A 457 4.43 -28.59 10.45
CA GLU A 457 5.12 -29.88 10.66
C GLU A 457 5.66 -30.47 9.34
N ALA A 458 4.89 -30.34 8.25
CA ALA A 458 5.31 -30.72 6.90
C ALA A 458 6.63 -30.04 6.49
N MET A 459 6.73 -28.71 6.66
CA MET A 459 7.93 -27.94 6.32
C MET A 459 9.10 -28.28 7.24
N VAL A 460 8.85 -28.40 8.55
CA VAL A 460 9.88 -28.74 9.55
C VAL A 460 10.48 -30.12 9.26
N ASN A 461 9.64 -31.12 8.95
CA ASN A 461 10.09 -32.46 8.61
C ASN A 461 10.86 -32.49 7.29
N PHE A 462 10.44 -31.70 6.30
CA PHE A 462 11.22 -31.50 5.07
C PHE A 462 12.62 -30.94 5.38
N LEU A 463 12.72 -29.85 6.16
CA LEU A 463 14.00 -29.22 6.47
C LEU A 463 14.90 -30.14 7.29
N LYS A 464 14.33 -30.88 8.25
CA LYS A 464 15.05 -31.93 9.01
C LYS A 464 15.62 -32.98 8.08
N ASN A 465 14.82 -33.52 7.16
CA ASN A 465 15.26 -34.55 6.22
C ASN A 465 16.36 -34.02 5.28
N ALA A 466 16.16 -32.82 4.70
CA ALA A 466 17.18 -32.18 3.87
C ALA A 466 18.49 -31.97 4.63
N TYR A 467 18.42 -31.52 5.88
CA TYR A 467 19.58 -31.35 6.74
C TYR A 467 20.21 -32.68 7.18
N LEU A 468 19.47 -33.75 7.41
CA LEU A 468 20.08 -35.01 7.85
C LEU A 468 20.66 -35.81 6.68
N ASN A 469 19.96 -35.82 5.55
CA ASN A 469 20.25 -36.74 4.45
C ASN A 469 20.86 -36.06 3.22
N ASN A 470 20.63 -34.75 3.01
CA ASN A 470 21.00 -34.03 1.79
C ASN A 470 21.85 -32.75 2.06
N ARG A 471 22.71 -32.74 3.08
CA ARG A 471 23.47 -31.55 3.55
C ARG A 471 24.25 -30.79 2.46
N ASN A 472 24.64 -31.49 1.40
CA ASN A 472 25.51 -30.95 0.34
C ASN A 472 24.73 -30.58 -0.93
N GLU A 473 23.41 -30.75 -0.95
CA GLU A 473 22.57 -30.53 -2.13
C GLU A 473 21.42 -29.57 -1.80
N ASN A 474 21.05 -28.74 -2.77
CA ASN A 474 19.88 -27.89 -2.63
C ASN A 474 18.61 -28.76 -2.70
N SER A 475 17.69 -28.62 -1.76
CA SER A 475 16.40 -29.32 -1.73
C SER A 475 15.26 -28.31 -1.71
N PHE A 476 14.10 -28.67 -2.26
CA PHE A 476 12.96 -27.75 -2.41
C PHE A 476 11.68 -28.32 -1.79
N PHE A 477 11.01 -27.51 -0.98
CA PHE A 477 9.69 -27.77 -0.44
C PHE A 477 8.65 -27.06 -1.30
N THR A 478 7.78 -27.84 -1.92
CA THR A 478 6.77 -27.37 -2.86
C THR A 478 5.39 -27.80 -2.40
N VAL A 479 4.41 -26.93 -2.60
CA VAL A 479 2.99 -27.26 -2.40
C VAL A 479 2.29 -26.98 -3.72
N GLY A 480 1.84 -28.05 -4.40
CA GLY A 480 1.46 -28.00 -5.81
C GLY A 480 2.60 -27.47 -6.69
N ASN A 481 2.29 -26.58 -7.64
CA ASN A 481 3.29 -25.92 -8.50
C ASN A 481 3.92 -24.67 -7.88
N THR A 482 3.80 -24.48 -6.55
CA THR A 482 4.37 -23.34 -5.84
C THR A 482 5.59 -23.77 -5.03
N LEU A 483 6.72 -23.08 -5.25
CA LEU A 483 7.91 -23.22 -4.42
C LEU A 483 7.73 -22.41 -3.13
N ILE A 484 7.69 -23.09 -1.98
CA ILE A 484 7.43 -22.49 -0.67
C ILE A 484 8.73 -22.20 0.09
N CYS A 485 9.67 -23.14 0.08
CA CYS A 485 10.93 -23.02 0.79
C CYS A 485 12.01 -23.87 0.11
N ALA A 486 13.27 -23.46 0.21
CA ALA A 486 14.42 -24.22 -0.24
C ALA A 486 15.42 -24.40 0.91
N TYR A 487 15.90 -25.62 1.08
CA TYR A 487 17.16 -25.86 1.79
C TYR A 487 18.31 -25.60 0.81
N VAL A 488 19.14 -24.62 1.11
CA VAL A 488 20.31 -24.27 0.30
C VAL A 488 21.57 -24.74 1.01
N ALA A 489 22.35 -25.59 0.34
CA ALA A 489 23.58 -26.12 0.92
C ALA A 489 24.60 -25.01 1.17
N LYS A 490 25.37 -25.09 2.27
CA LYS A 490 26.29 -24.02 2.72
C LYS A 490 27.33 -23.61 1.67
N SER A 491 27.76 -24.56 0.84
CA SER A 491 28.73 -24.35 -0.23
C SER A 491 28.12 -23.79 -1.52
N SER A 492 26.79 -23.75 -1.65
CA SER A 492 26.11 -23.32 -2.86
C SER A 492 26.27 -21.83 -3.08
N THR A 493 26.67 -21.45 -4.29
CA THR A 493 26.67 -20.07 -4.79
C THR A 493 25.63 -19.85 -5.89
N SER A 494 24.95 -20.91 -6.31
CA SER A 494 23.86 -20.85 -7.29
C SER A 494 22.71 -21.78 -6.90
N VAL A 495 21.51 -21.45 -7.39
CA VAL A 495 20.29 -22.26 -7.22
C VAL A 495 19.62 -22.46 -8.57
N THR A 496 19.19 -23.69 -8.86
CA THR A 496 18.36 -24.01 -10.04
C THR A 496 17.00 -24.44 -9.55
N ILE A 497 15.97 -23.66 -9.88
CA ILE A 497 14.59 -23.97 -9.48
C ILE A 497 14.08 -25.13 -10.36
N PRO A 498 13.42 -26.15 -9.78
CA PRO A 498 12.91 -27.29 -10.53
C PRO A 498 11.89 -26.93 -11.62
N ASP A 499 11.88 -27.67 -12.72
CA ASP A 499 10.85 -27.56 -13.76
C ASP A 499 9.44 -27.84 -13.21
N GLY A 500 8.42 -27.24 -13.83
CA GLY A 500 7.02 -27.40 -13.42
C GLY A 500 6.56 -26.39 -12.36
N ILE A 501 7.49 -25.72 -11.68
CA ILE A 501 7.16 -24.61 -10.78
C ILE A 501 6.57 -23.44 -11.59
N VAL A 502 5.39 -22.99 -11.17
CA VAL A 502 4.64 -21.87 -11.77
C VAL A 502 4.76 -20.60 -10.91
N ARG A 503 4.92 -20.75 -9.60
CA ARG A 503 4.99 -19.63 -8.64
C ARG A 503 6.15 -19.81 -7.66
N ILE A 504 6.84 -18.72 -7.37
CA ILE A 504 7.89 -18.65 -6.33
C ILE A 504 7.33 -17.79 -5.20
N ALA A 505 7.02 -18.40 -4.06
CA ALA A 505 6.46 -17.73 -2.90
C ALA A 505 7.51 -16.85 -2.20
N GLY A 506 7.03 -15.90 -1.38
CA GLY A 506 7.88 -14.98 -0.65
C GLY A 506 8.94 -15.66 0.23
N THR A 507 10.18 -15.19 0.10
CA THR A 507 11.38 -15.66 0.79
C THR A 507 11.69 -17.15 0.66
N ALA A 508 11.15 -17.82 -0.35
CA ALA A 508 11.38 -19.24 -0.57
C ALA A 508 12.87 -19.62 -0.58
N LEU A 509 13.76 -18.70 -0.96
CA LEU A 509 15.21 -18.94 -1.03
C LEU A 509 16.02 -18.36 0.15
N ILE A 510 15.39 -17.63 1.06
CA ILE A 510 16.10 -16.71 1.98
C ILE A 510 15.78 -16.98 3.43
N GLY A 511 14.80 -17.83 3.75
CA GLY A 511 14.43 -18.31 5.08
C GLY A 511 14.71 -17.29 6.19
N TRP A 512 13.69 -16.65 6.73
CA TRP A 512 13.94 -15.68 7.79
C TRP A 512 14.75 -16.26 8.97
N ASP A 513 15.47 -15.37 9.63
CA ASP A 513 16.17 -15.52 10.91
C ASP A 513 15.15 -15.95 11.99
N SER A 514 14.72 -17.21 11.91
CA SER A 514 13.45 -17.67 12.46
C SER A 514 13.60 -18.38 13.80
N GLY A 515 14.80 -18.39 14.38
CA GLY A 515 15.09 -19.15 15.60
C GLY A 515 14.75 -20.64 15.47
N LEU A 516 14.61 -21.17 14.24
CA LEU A 516 14.31 -22.57 14.00
C LEU A 516 15.59 -23.38 14.19
N VAL A 517 15.79 -23.86 15.42
CA VAL A 517 16.92 -24.72 15.77
C VAL A 517 16.57 -26.14 15.36
N ILE A 518 17.17 -26.65 14.29
CA ILE A 518 17.11 -28.08 13.96
C ILE A 518 18.33 -28.75 14.59
N THR A 519 18.20 -29.21 15.83
CA THR A 519 19.14 -30.10 16.51
C THR A 519 18.84 -31.56 16.15
N GLU A 520 19.79 -32.47 16.40
CA GLU A 520 19.58 -33.92 16.24
C GLU A 520 18.48 -34.46 17.17
N ASP A 521 18.13 -33.71 18.23
CA ASP A 521 17.01 -33.96 19.14
C ASP A 521 16.15 -32.68 19.31
N PRO A 522 14.86 -32.67 18.92
CA PRO A 522 13.99 -31.49 19.03
C PRO A 522 13.53 -31.17 20.46
N TYR A 523 13.90 -31.97 21.48
CA TYR A 523 13.47 -31.79 22.88
C TYR A 523 14.63 -31.64 23.89
N GLU A 524 15.87 -31.48 23.45
CA GLU A 524 16.96 -31.15 24.38
C GLU A 524 16.79 -29.73 24.92
N GLU A 525 16.54 -29.59 26.23
CA GLU A 525 16.60 -28.31 26.94
C GLU A 525 18.02 -27.72 26.83
N VAL A 526 18.22 -26.79 25.90
CA VAL A 526 19.44 -26.00 25.82
C VAL A 526 19.37 -24.90 26.89
N SER A 527 20.27 -24.96 27.87
CA SER A 527 20.28 -24.12 29.08
C SER A 527 20.63 -22.64 28.88
N ASP A 528 21.01 -22.25 27.66
CA ASP A 528 21.35 -20.87 27.30
C ASP A 528 20.82 -20.52 25.89
N PRO A 529 19.71 -19.77 25.79
CA PRO A 529 19.15 -19.34 24.51
C PRO A 529 20.10 -18.50 23.66
N GLU A 530 21.01 -17.72 24.27
CA GLU A 530 21.96 -16.87 23.52
C GLU A 530 23.00 -17.71 22.75
N MET A 531 23.31 -18.93 23.22
CA MET A 531 24.19 -19.86 22.50
C MET A 531 23.54 -20.53 21.27
N LEU A 532 22.21 -20.49 21.13
CA LEU A 532 21.47 -20.95 19.94
C LEU A 532 21.49 -19.91 18.81
N PHE A 533 21.43 -18.63 19.16
CA PHE A 533 21.43 -17.52 18.20
C PHE A 533 22.75 -17.42 17.39
N ASP A 534 23.87 -17.87 17.97
CA ASP A 534 25.19 -17.70 17.35
C ASP A 534 25.69 -18.93 16.57
N ARG A 535 25.08 -20.11 16.74
CA ARG A 535 25.61 -21.38 16.19
C ARG A 535 24.92 -21.95 14.95
N ASN A 536 23.69 -21.54 14.61
CA ASN A 536 22.98 -22.08 13.44
C ASN A 536 22.22 -20.99 12.65
N ARG A 537 22.91 -19.91 12.24
CA ARG A 537 22.43 -19.14 11.08
C ARG A 537 22.52 -20.06 9.87
N TYR A 538 21.43 -20.74 9.51
CA TYR A 538 21.36 -21.41 8.22
C TYR A 538 21.63 -20.35 7.15
N TYR A 539 22.63 -20.58 6.31
CA TYR A 539 23.13 -19.62 5.33
C TYR A 539 22.15 -19.54 4.17
N LEU A 540 21.10 -18.75 4.37
CA LEU A 540 19.97 -18.68 3.48
C LEU A 540 20.23 -17.59 2.43
N GLY A 541 20.53 -18.01 1.20
CA GLY A 541 20.59 -17.13 0.03
C GLY A 541 21.70 -16.07 -0.03
N TYR A 542 22.34 -15.69 1.09
CA TYR A 542 23.26 -14.55 1.16
C TYR A 542 24.52 -14.70 0.32
N ASN A 543 24.93 -15.93 0.02
CA ASN A 543 26.08 -16.24 -0.85
C ASN A 543 25.65 -16.58 -2.29
N ILE A 544 24.34 -16.61 -2.58
CA ILE A 544 23.83 -16.97 -3.90
C ILE A 544 24.04 -15.81 -4.85
N THR A 545 24.90 -16.02 -5.84
CA THR A 545 25.22 -15.02 -6.86
C THR A 545 24.36 -15.16 -8.11
N SER A 546 23.72 -16.33 -8.33
CA SER A 546 22.82 -16.55 -9.46
C SER A 546 21.68 -17.53 -9.15
N VAL A 547 20.51 -17.29 -9.76
CA VAL A 547 19.36 -18.19 -9.71
C VAL A 547 18.89 -18.50 -11.13
N THR A 548 18.74 -19.79 -11.44
CA THR A 548 18.16 -20.26 -12.70
C THR A 548 16.66 -20.48 -12.50
N ILE A 549 15.84 -19.71 -13.22
CA ILE A 549 14.37 -19.77 -13.20
C ILE A 549 13.88 -20.51 -14.45
N PRO A 550 13.07 -21.57 -14.33
CA PRO A 550 12.54 -22.30 -15.47
C PRO A 550 11.41 -21.54 -16.17
N ASP A 551 11.20 -21.81 -17.46
CA ASP A 551 10.20 -21.13 -18.30
C ASP A 551 8.75 -21.33 -17.82
N SER A 552 8.48 -22.33 -16.97
CA SER A 552 7.16 -22.56 -16.38
C SER A 552 6.74 -21.48 -15.39
N VAL A 553 7.69 -20.74 -14.81
CA VAL A 553 7.40 -19.72 -13.80
C VAL A 553 6.65 -18.54 -14.42
N LYS A 554 5.53 -18.17 -13.79
CA LYS A 554 4.66 -17.06 -14.16
C LYS A 554 4.58 -15.98 -13.08
N TYR A 555 4.72 -16.37 -11.81
CA TYR A 555 4.51 -15.47 -10.67
C TYR A 555 5.74 -15.46 -9.77
N ILE A 556 6.30 -14.27 -9.55
CA ILE A 556 7.28 -13.99 -8.52
C ILE A 556 6.52 -13.22 -7.44
N ASP A 557 6.21 -13.86 -6.32
CA ASP A 557 5.37 -13.24 -5.28
C ASP A 557 6.16 -12.24 -4.43
N ASP A 558 5.44 -11.59 -3.52
CA ASP A 558 5.99 -10.58 -2.61
C ASP A 558 7.18 -11.15 -1.84
N GLN A 559 8.30 -10.42 -1.84
CA GLN A 559 9.54 -10.78 -1.15
C GLN A 559 10.21 -12.09 -1.61
N ALA A 560 9.89 -12.65 -2.78
CA ALA A 560 10.45 -13.93 -3.26
C ALA A 560 11.99 -14.03 -3.22
N PHE A 561 12.69 -12.93 -3.57
CA PHE A 561 14.14 -12.79 -3.58
C PHE A 561 14.64 -11.70 -2.61
N TYR A 562 13.87 -11.37 -1.56
CA TYR A 562 14.15 -10.28 -0.61
C TYR A 562 15.50 -10.41 0.12
N SER A 563 16.40 -9.44 -0.02
CA SER A 563 17.71 -9.41 0.64
C SER A 563 18.70 -10.48 0.16
N MET A 564 18.62 -10.94 -1.10
CA MET A 564 19.71 -11.71 -1.73
C MET A 564 20.90 -10.82 -2.07
N ARG A 565 21.66 -10.41 -1.05
CA ARG A 565 22.69 -9.37 -1.17
C ARG A 565 23.81 -9.69 -2.17
N ALA A 566 24.13 -10.97 -2.37
CA ALA A 566 25.17 -11.40 -3.32
C ALA A 566 24.65 -11.69 -4.73
N LEU A 567 23.33 -11.69 -4.96
CA LEU A 567 22.74 -11.98 -6.27
C LEU A 567 23.22 -10.93 -7.26
N LYS A 568 23.92 -11.36 -8.32
CA LYS A 568 24.51 -10.46 -9.32
C LYS A 568 23.66 -10.28 -10.55
N GLU A 569 23.08 -11.36 -11.03
CA GLU A 569 22.25 -11.38 -12.22
C GLU A 569 21.06 -12.29 -12.01
N ILE A 570 19.93 -11.92 -12.61
CA ILE A 570 18.78 -12.81 -12.70
C ILE A 570 18.08 -12.68 -14.04
N LYS A 571 17.76 -13.83 -14.64
CA LYS A 571 16.95 -13.93 -15.84
C LYS A 571 15.61 -14.53 -15.45
N LEU A 572 14.56 -13.72 -15.55
CA LEU A 572 13.21 -14.19 -15.30
C LEU A 572 12.71 -15.03 -16.48
N SER A 573 11.76 -15.91 -16.19
CA SER A 573 11.07 -16.69 -17.21
C SER A 573 10.42 -15.77 -18.25
N PRO A 574 10.44 -16.11 -19.56
CA PRO A 574 9.73 -15.35 -20.58
C PRO A 574 8.21 -15.33 -20.34
N ASN A 575 7.68 -16.24 -19.53
CA ASN A 575 6.27 -16.34 -19.19
C ASN A 575 5.93 -15.65 -17.85
N THR A 576 6.90 -15.00 -17.19
CA THR A 576 6.64 -14.19 -15.99
C THR A 576 5.64 -13.10 -16.30
N VAL A 577 4.51 -13.09 -15.59
CA VAL A 577 3.39 -12.13 -15.74
C VAL A 577 3.39 -11.09 -14.62
N TYR A 578 3.91 -11.45 -13.44
CA TYR A 578 3.84 -10.62 -12.24
C TYR A 578 5.14 -10.67 -11.41
N ILE A 579 5.55 -9.51 -10.89
CA ILE A 579 6.57 -9.35 -9.86
C ILE A 579 5.94 -8.65 -8.65
N GLY A 580 5.98 -9.31 -7.50
CA GLY A 580 5.36 -8.90 -6.25
C GLY A 580 6.07 -7.78 -5.50
N GLU A 581 5.41 -7.30 -4.45
CA GLU A 581 5.91 -6.22 -3.60
C GLU A 581 7.24 -6.61 -2.97
N ALA A 582 8.24 -5.73 -3.05
CA ALA A 582 9.57 -5.95 -2.48
C ALA A 582 10.25 -7.26 -2.95
N ALA A 583 9.87 -7.82 -4.10
CA ALA A 583 10.36 -9.11 -4.59
C ALA A 583 11.89 -9.22 -4.64
N PHE A 584 12.59 -8.15 -5.03
CA PHE A 584 14.05 -8.03 -5.07
C PHE A 584 14.58 -6.93 -4.13
N MET A 585 13.78 -6.50 -3.14
CA MET A 585 14.23 -5.44 -2.23
C MET A 585 15.52 -5.87 -1.50
N ASN A 586 16.46 -4.96 -1.30
CA ASN A 586 17.76 -5.21 -0.66
C ASN A 586 18.69 -6.22 -1.39
N CYS A 587 18.48 -6.47 -2.68
CA CYS A 587 19.43 -7.19 -3.52
C CYS A 587 20.60 -6.28 -3.91
N TYR A 588 21.42 -5.90 -2.93
CA TYR A 588 22.46 -4.87 -3.09
C TYR A 588 23.40 -5.13 -4.26
N GLY A 589 23.81 -6.39 -4.46
CA GLY A 589 24.72 -6.78 -5.54
C GLY A 589 24.08 -7.01 -6.90
N LEU A 590 22.77 -6.78 -7.08
CA LEU A 590 22.08 -7.08 -8.35
C LEU A 590 22.48 -6.09 -9.43
N GLU A 591 23.36 -6.50 -10.32
CA GLU A 591 23.91 -5.69 -11.42
C GLU A 591 22.93 -5.65 -12.62
N THR A 592 22.31 -6.80 -12.95
CA THR A 592 21.42 -6.93 -14.12
C THR A 592 20.18 -7.78 -13.86
N VAL A 593 19.05 -7.37 -14.45
CA VAL A 593 17.80 -8.14 -14.49
C VAL A 593 17.26 -8.23 -15.92
N ALA A 594 17.05 -9.46 -16.39
CA ALA A 594 16.36 -9.71 -17.65
C ALA A 594 14.89 -10.08 -17.38
N LEU A 595 13.99 -9.12 -17.62
CA LEU A 595 12.55 -9.28 -17.40
C LEU A 595 11.89 -10.20 -18.45
N GLY A 596 10.84 -10.90 -18.04
CA GLY A 596 10.07 -11.78 -18.92
C GLY A 596 9.21 -11.01 -19.92
N LYS A 597 9.12 -11.48 -21.17
CA LYS A 597 8.34 -10.82 -22.25
C LYS A 597 6.83 -10.71 -21.97
N SER A 598 6.31 -11.49 -21.03
CA SER A 598 4.88 -11.54 -20.69
C SER A 598 4.51 -10.70 -19.46
N LEU A 599 5.46 -9.91 -18.93
CA LEU A 599 5.29 -9.17 -17.68
C LEU A 599 4.22 -8.07 -17.83
N VAL A 600 3.14 -8.19 -17.06
CA VAL A 600 2.02 -7.25 -17.08
C VAL A 600 2.08 -6.27 -15.91
N LYS A 601 2.57 -6.71 -14.74
CA LYS A 601 2.59 -5.89 -13.53
C LYS A 601 3.87 -6.07 -12.70
N VAL A 602 4.40 -4.96 -12.22
CA VAL A 602 5.42 -4.90 -11.17
C VAL A 602 4.84 -4.13 -10.00
N ALA A 603 4.83 -4.74 -8.80
CA ALA A 603 4.28 -4.12 -7.60
C ALA A 603 5.29 -3.21 -6.89
N ASP A 604 4.84 -2.59 -5.79
CA ASP A 604 5.60 -1.57 -5.06
C ASP A 604 6.96 -2.10 -4.56
N LYS A 605 7.98 -1.23 -4.53
CA LYS A 605 9.31 -1.54 -3.98
C LYS A 605 10.02 -2.75 -4.61
N ALA A 606 9.55 -3.25 -5.75
CA ALA A 606 10.00 -4.54 -6.29
C ALA A 606 11.52 -4.64 -6.46
N PHE A 607 12.22 -3.54 -6.75
CA PHE A 607 13.68 -3.47 -6.85
C PHE A 607 14.30 -2.45 -5.88
N GLN A 608 13.61 -2.10 -4.78
CA GLN A 608 14.09 -1.11 -3.83
C GLN A 608 15.45 -1.51 -3.22
N TYR A 609 16.37 -0.56 -3.12
CA TYR A 609 17.75 -0.76 -2.67
C TYR A 609 18.55 -1.80 -3.48
N CYS A 610 18.28 -1.97 -4.79
CA CYS A 610 19.21 -2.67 -5.68
C CYS A 610 20.37 -1.73 -6.08
N HIS A 611 21.31 -1.49 -5.16
CA HIS A 611 22.34 -0.44 -5.31
C HIS A 611 23.15 -0.56 -6.61
N GLU A 612 23.51 -1.77 -7.03
CA GLU A 612 24.33 -2.03 -8.22
C GLU A 612 23.54 -2.15 -9.53
N LEU A 613 22.21 -2.03 -9.50
CA LEU A 613 21.37 -2.25 -10.69
C LEU A 613 21.56 -1.11 -11.68
N VAL A 614 22.11 -1.42 -12.86
CA VAL A 614 22.55 -0.39 -13.82
C VAL A 614 21.44 0.03 -14.79
N SER A 615 20.63 -0.92 -15.27
CA SER A 615 19.58 -0.62 -16.23
C SER A 615 18.44 -1.61 -16.19
N VAL A 616 17.22 -1.13 -16.48
CA VAL A 616 16.03 -1.97 -16.62
C VAL A 616 15.28 -1.63 -17.90
N THR A 617 14.91 -2.65 -18.66
CA THR A 617 14.06 -2.52 -19.86
C THR A 617 12.79 -3.33 -19.67
N PHE A 618 11.65 -2.65 -19.58
CA PHE A 618 10.35 -3.28 -19.43
C PHE A 618 9.77 -3.72 -20.79
N PRO A 619 9.01 -4.83 -20.85
CA PRO A 619 8.42 -5.32 -22.09
C PRO A 619 7.11 -4.60 -22.45
N GLU A 620 6.75 -4.59 -23.75
CA GLU A 620 5.53 -3.93 -24.28
C GLU A 620 4.20 -4.40 -23.65
N THR A 621 4.22 -5.53 -22.95
CA THR A 621 3.07 -6.10 -22.25
C THR A 621 2.78 -5.43 -20.91
N LEU A 622 3.71 -4.64 -20.37
CA LEU A 622 3.56 -3.99 -19.06
C LEU A 622 2.36 -3.03 -19.06
N LYS A 623 1.52 -3.14 -18.01
CA LYS A 623 0.36 -2.30 -17.77
C LYS A 623 0.46 -1.48 -16.48
N SER A 624 1.10 -2.04 -15.46
CA SER A 624 1.17 -1.41 -14.13
C SER A 624 2.58 -1.52 -13.56
N ILE A 625 3.10 -0.41 -13.04
CA ILE A 625 4.31 -0.34 -12.22
C ILE A 625 3.95 0.31 -10.89
N GLY A 626 4.37 -0.30 -9.78
CA GLY A 626 4.09 0.16 -8.43
C GLY A 626 4.90 1.39 -8.02
N SER A 627 4.70 1.78 -6.77
CA SER A 627 5.40 2.90 -6.13
C SER A 627 6.79 2.48 -5.62
N ASP A 628 7.73 3.40 -5.49
CA ASP A 628 9.06 3.18 -4.89
C ASP A 628 9.90 2.04 -5.53
N VAL A 629 9.57 1.62 -6.77
CA VAL A 629 10.12 0.39 -7.37
C VAL A 629 11.65 0.40 -7.44
N PHE A 630 12.25 1.55 -7.71
CA PHE A 630 13.70 1.75 -7.76
C PHE A 630 14.20 2.72 -6.68
N ASP A 631 13.44 2.94 -5.60
CA ASP A 631 13.94 3.71 -4.46
C ASP A 631 15.27 3.12 -3.96
N GLY A 632 16.25 3.98 -3.66
CA GLY A 632 17.60 3.59 -3.31
C GLY A 632 18.46 2.90 -4.40
N CYS A 633 18.05 2.84 -5.66
CA CYS A 633 18.90 2.27 -6.74
C CYS A 633 19.97 3.27 -7.20
N THR A 634 21.11 3.33 -6.50
CA THR A 634 22.15 4.35 -6.69
C THR A 634 22.91 4.29 -8.02
N SER A 635 23.08 3.11 -8.61
CA SER A 635 23.79 2.90 -9.88
C SER A 635 22.88 2.90 -11.12
N LEU A 636 21.56 3.06 -10.92
CA LEU A 636 20.59 2.98 -12.01
C LEU A 636 20.76 4.15 -12.96
N ALA A 637 21.27 3.86 -14.17
CA ALA A 637 21.58 4.86 -15.17
C ALA A 637 20.51 5.00 -16.25
N LYS A 638 19.75 3.91 -16.51
CA LYS A 638 18.78 3.84 -17.60
C LYS A 638 17.54 3.03 -17.26
N VAL A 639 16.36 3.60 -17.49
CA VAL A 639 15.09 2.87 -17.49
C VAL A 639 14.32 3.11 -18.78
N VAL A 640 13.80 2.03 -19.37
CA VAL A 640 12.96 2.06 -20.58
C VAL A 640 11.56 1.59 -20.24
N LEU A 641 10.59 2.51 -20.33
CA LEU A 641 9.17 2.23 -20.13
C LEU A 641 8.46 2.05 -21.49
N PRO A 642 7.59 1.03 -21.66
CA PRO A 642 6.96 0.71 -22.93
C PRO A 642 5.70 1.55 -23.22
N VAL A 643 5.30 1.54 -24.49
CA VAL A 643 4.07 2.17 -24.99
C VAL A 643 2.87 1.36 -24.50
N GLY A 644 2.08 1.91 -23.57
CA GLY A 644 0.87 1.26 -23.05
C GLY A 644 0.86 0.86 -21.58
N THR A 645 1.85 1.30 -20.78
CA THR A 645 1.80 1.22 -19.30
C THR A 645 0.77 2.23 -18.78
N THR A 646 -0.40 1.79 -18.33
CA THR A 646 -1.52 2.69 -17.99
C THR A 646 -1.55 3.14 -16.53
N ASP A 647 -0.88 2.41 -15.65
CA ASP A 647 -0.90 2.59 -14.21
C ASP A 647 0.53 2.68 -13.68
N ILE A 648 0.85 3.78 -13.02
CA ILE A 648 2.21 4.13 -12.62
C ILE A 648 2.14 4.68 -11.20
N GLY A 649 2.78 3.99 -10.26
CA GLY A 649 2.83 4.34 -8.85
C GLY A 649 3.68 5.57 -8.56
N PHE A 650 3.64 6.02 -7.31
CA PHE A 650 4.33 7.22 -6.84
C PHE A 650 5.82 6.94 -6.64
N ASP A 651 6.66 7.97 -6.81
CA ASP A 651 8.08 7.94 -6.43
C ASP A 651 8.83 6.66 -6.90
N ILE A 652 8.54 6.18 -8.11
CA ILE A 652 9.21 5.02 -8.74
C ILE A 652 10.74 5.14 -8.62
N PHE A 653 11.24 6.39 -8.66
CA PHE A 653 12.62 6.76 -8.41
C PHE A 653 12.69 7.66 -7.17
N SER A 654 13.71 7.49 -6.35
CA SER A 654 13.98 8.36 -5.21
C SER A 654 15.06 9.40 -5.53
N ALA A 655 15.25 10.34 -4.60
CA ALA A 655 16.37 11.29 -4.62
C ALA A 655 17.75 10.60 -4.66
N ASP A 656 17.83 9.33 -4.26
CA ASP A 656 19.07 8.56 -4.20
C ASP A 656 19.41 7.84 -5.53
N CYS A 657 18.58 7.94 -6.56
CA CYS A 657 18.89 7.49 -7.93
C CYS A 657 19.91 8.42 -8.65
N LEU A 658 21.06 8.66 -8.01
CA LEU A 658 22.04 9.68 -8.38
C LEU A 658 22.66 9.49 -9.79
N SER A 659 22.63 8.26 -10.31
CA SER A 659 23.22 7.91 -11.61
C SER A 659 22.24 8.00 -12.77
N LEU A 660 20.95 8.24 -12.52
CA LEU A 660 19.89 8.19 -13.52
C LEU A 660 20.01 9.38 -14.48
N LYS A 661 20.44 9.10 -15.71
CA LYS A 661 20.67 10.12 -16.75
C LYS A 661 19.60 10.12 -17.82
N ASP A 662 19.06 8.94 -18.14
CA ASP A 662 18.14 8.77 -19.27
C ASP A 662 16.91 7.96 -18.86
N ILE A 663 15.74 8.57 -19.00
CA ILE A 663 14.45 7.89 -18.93
C ILE A 663 13.81 7.94 -20.31
N TYR A 664 13.49 6.79 -20.89
CA TYR A 664 12.81 6.71 -22.18
C TYR A 664 11.33 6.44 -21.94
N ILE A 665 10.50 7.38 -22.41
CA ILE A 665 9.06 7.40 -22.18
C ILE A 665 8.32 7.60 -23.51
N ALA A 666 7.16 6.97 -23.69
CA ALA A 666 6.28 7.31 -24.80
C ALA A 666 5.62 8.71 -24.63
N PRO A 667 5.31 9.44 -25.72
CA PRO A 667 4.83 10.83 -25.69
C PRO A 667 3.54 11.08 -24.93
N GLU A 668 2.67 10.08 -24.82
CA GLU A 668 1.37 10.15 -24.12
C GLU A 668 1.49 10.22 -22.59
N PHE A 669 2.69 10.09 -22.02
CA PHE A 669 2.93 10.01 -20.56
C PHE A 669 3.38 11.32 -19.90
N LYS A 670 3.26 12.46 -20.58
CA LYS A 670 3.80 13.77 -20.14
C LYS A 670 3.26 14.30 -18.81
N THR A 671 2.15 13.80 -18.26
CA THR A 671 1.50 14.38 -17.05
C THR A 671 1.53 13.48 -15.81
N ARG A 672 1.70 12.16 -15.95
CA ARG A 672 1.67 11.21 -14.83
C ARG A 672 3.05 10.89 -14.24
N ILE A 673 4.11 11.10 -15.01
CA ILE A 673 5.49 10.81 -14.56
C ILE A 673 6.13 12.02 -13.86
N PHE A 674 5.63 13.25 -14.02
CA PHE A 674 6.27 14.40 -13.34
C PHE A 674 5.91 14.52 -11.86
N GLY A 675 4.70 14.09 -11.45
CA GLY A 675 4.38 13.91 -10.03
C GLY A 675 5.25 12.88 -9.30
N VAL A 676 6.10 12.14 -10.04
CA VAL A 676 7.12 11.17 -9.60
C VAL A 676 8.51 11.84 -9.42
N VAL A 677 8.67 13.11 -9.83
CA VAL A 677 9.96 13.84 -9.83
C VAL A 677 9.96 14.99 -8.80
N GLY A 678 8.85 15.22 -8.08
CA GLY A 678 8.73 16.29 -7.09
C GLY A 678 9.81 16.26 -5.99
N ASP A 679 10.30 15.08 -5.60
CA ASP A 679 11.40 14.94 -4.63
C ASP A 679 12.81 14.89 -5.28
N LEU A 680 12.89 14.70 -6.60
CA LEU A 680 14.13 14.84 -7.39
C LEU A 680 14.46 16.30 -7.73
N TYR A 681 13.58 17.26 -7.42
CA TYR A 681 13.89 18.69 -7.50
C TYR A 681 14.96 19.14 -6.47
N MET A 682 15.28 18.30 -5.47
CA MET A 682 16.48 18.50 -4.62
C MET A 682 17.78 18.04 -5.33
N ALA A 683 17.69 17.20 -6.35
CA ALA A 683 18.82 16.70 -7.15
C ALA A 683 19.08 17.53 -8.44
N SER A 684 18.11 18.33 -8.91
CA SER A 684 18.29 19.23 -10.06
C SER A 684 19.33 20.35 -9.84
N ASN A 685 19.84 20.51 -8.61
CA ASN A 685 21.04 21.29 -8.29
C ASN A 685 22.37 20.55 -8.56
N ARG A 686 22.39 19.32 -9.12
CA ARG A 686 23.63 18.54 -9.36
C ARG A 686 23.83 17.90 -10.74
N GLY A 687 22.94 18.09 -11.72
CA GLY A 687 23.18 17.68 -13.11
C GLY A 687 21.90 17.39 -13.90
N ALA A 688 21.92 17.69 -15.21
CA ALA A 688 20.76 17.55 -16.09
C ALA A 688 20.38 16.07 -16.33
N MET A 689 19.21 15.67 -15.85
CA MET A 689 18.55 14.42 -16.23
C MET A 689 17.84 14.62 -17.58
N ASN A 690 18.01 13.72 -18.54
CA ASN A 690 17.35 13.78 -19.84
C ASN A 690 16.15 12.82 -19.88
N ILE A 691 14.96 13.37 -20.09
CA ILE A 691 13.76 12.58 -20.39
C ILE A 691 13.59 12.54 -21.91
N HIS A 692 13.72 11.34 -22.49
CA HIS A 692 13.61 11.12 -23.92
C HIS A 692 12.20 10.63 -24.26
N TYR A 693 11.45 11.47 -24.96
CA TYR A 693 10.18 11.07 -25.55
C TYR A 693 10.43 10.46 -26.92
N TYR A 694 10.01 9.21 -27.12
CA TYR A 694 10.19 8.53 -28.41
C TYR A 694 8.84 8.16 -29.02
N ILE A 695 8.56 8.65 -30.22
CA ILE A 695 7.51 8.13 -31.08
C ILE A 695 8.15 6.99 -31.88
N LYS A 696 7.71 5.75 -31.69
CA LYS A 696 8.15 4.67 -32.57
C LYS A 696 7.23 4.61 -33.79
N HIS A 697 7.83 4.67 -34.97
CA HIS A 697 7.20 4.36 -36.25
C HIS A 697 6.80 2.88 -36.34
#